data_AF-A0A9P8FMY2-F1
#
_entry.id   AF-A0A9P8FMY2-F1
#
_cell.length_a   1.000
_cell.length_b   1.000
_cell.length_c   1.000
_cell.angle_alpha   90.00
_cell.angle_beta   90.00
_cell.angle_gamma   90.00
#
_symmetry.space_group_name_H-M   'P 1'
#
loop_
_entity.id
_entity.type
_entity.pdbx_description
1 polymer ?
#
loop_
_entity_poly.entity_id
_entity_poly.type
_entity_poly.pdbx_seq_one_letter_code
_entity_poly.pdbx_strand_id
1 'polypeptide(L)'
;MSSFSRLIRFLAKDGKTYYGDALVLSGGGASDLTRVAQAKVIQGTPWGQHQVTDRVVDVQKLLAPLAREDIRTVRCLGLNYEQHAIESNMPIPKYPVLFYKPVTAVTGPFDKIPVCAAAQEGEGLDYECELVAVIGKEGSNISEAQALSHVAGYAVGNDVSHRDWQLKRGGGQWGLGKGFDAWAPIGPAIVSTKLISDPQNLRIMTKVNGKTVQDSNTRDMIFGVAKTISILSQGTTLLPGDLIFTGTPQGVGMGRKPQVWLKDGDVVEVSLAGVGSCINKVEFEKIKARLSYEYSTRPRTAISTIGIESQQIICAVSESRGIAPTVGLAFINLDMGEAVLSQIPDSQSYVRTLHKLAVFSPSNILILDTAAKTKSKLFCLIEENLDDLNSNLILLDRRYWAETTGIEFIEQFGFIQDVDSIKMSVDGNYFSVCCFAAAMKFIELALNKTFPPHSLRIRYEASEGTMMIDLSTIRSLELIQNLQNQKSRDCLFGILNETLTPMGSRLLRSNVLQPLTDQQTLETRYDALQELSSKEDMFFATRAALKTILDADKILTQLIIIPTKPSLQSTEQSINHVIMLKQFVASIQPVYEALIGSKSVMLKEIRRNCTPSSIYPIKELIDEFVNEDITYAKQPLELRNQRTYAVKSGVNGLLDVARQTYKEANMDVHELVDELQETHKLQLALKYDSARQYYLRLNASELEDRNLPPVFINIIRKNNKVECSTLDLRKRSQKISDSHTEVLLMSDKAIQELIGEIRVYMSVLFKVSESIAMLDVLSSFAHNVTLHDYIRPRITQTLGIKAGRHPIREKVQNTPFIPNDVFATQQSRFQIITGCNMSGKSTYIRSIALLSVMAQIGCFVPAEFASFPIIEQLFARISIDDSIEANVSTFASEMREAAFILRNIDKNSLVIIDELGRGTSPRDGLAIALAIAEALVESRALVWFATHFRDLAKILAERNGVVNKHLAVDMSETDKMAMLYRLTDGVVSEQHYGLQLAKVMPLPPDVIEYATQVAEKLHAQVERRKKASKAVIVGRKRKLVLGLREELMHACSGAMEGPVLQSWLQELQREFEARMTAIEREADEADLESLATDIDDVDMADFETVTNDAASVRSRNGHEEMSSQGAESTFEDDNNIMDRY
;
A
#
# COMPACT_ATOMS: atom_id res chain seq x y z
N MET A 1 35.04 28.54 -0.40
CA MET A 1 35.76 27.66 0.56
C MET A 1 34.99 27.65 1.87
N SER A 2 34.92 26.50 2.54
CA SER A 2 34.18 26.30 3.79
C SER A 2 34.65 27.28 4.89
N SER A 3 33.69 27.85 5.62
CA SER A 3 33.97 28.78 6.73
C SER A 3 34.38 28.04 8.00
N PHE A 4 34.00 26.77 8.14
CA PHE A 4 34.35 25.89 9.26
C PHE A 4 35.73 25.24 9.09
N SER A 5 36.36 24.89 10.21
CA SER A 5 37.62 24.13 10.24
C SER A 5 37.38 22.62 10.33
N ARG A 6 36.46 22.20 11.21
CA ARG A 6 36.11 20.80 11.53
C ARG A 6 34.60 20.69 11.72
N LEU A 7 33.88 20.41 10.65
CA LEU A 7 32.42 20.28 10.69
C LEU A 7 32.02 18.99 11.40
N ILE A 8 31.22 19.14 12.46
CA ILE A 8 30.55 18.05 13.16
C ILE A 8 29.05 18.29 13.21
N ARG A 9 28.28 17.21 13.26
CA ARG A 9 26.88 17.23 13.62
C ARG A 9 26.70 16.47 14.92
N PHE A 10 26.01 17.07 15.88
CA PHE A 10 25.96 16.52 17.22
C PHE A 10 24.65 16.82 17.93
N LEU A 11 24.27 15.91 18.83
CA LEU A 11 23.27 16.17 19.87
C LEU A 11 23.96 16.94 21.00
N ALA A 12 23.46 18.12 21.30
CA ALA A 12 23.92 18.93 22.42
C ALA A 12 23.25 18.51 23.74
N LYS A 13 23.85 18.87 24.88
CA LYS A 13 23.27 18.61 26.21
C LYS A 13 21.90 19.28 26.46
N ASP A 14 21.55 20.28 25.64
CA ASP A 14 20.23 20.91 25.67
C ASP A 14 19.15 20.11 24.91
N GLY A 15 19.51 18.94 24.38
CA GLY A 15 18.60 18.03 23.65
C GLY A 15 18.38 18.41 22.19
N LYS A 16 19.02 19.46 21.67
CA LYS A 16 18.90 19.88 20.27
C LYS A 16 20.07 19.38 19.44
N THR A 17 19.83 19.15 18.15
CA THR A 17 20.88 18.77 17.19
C THR A 17 21.39 20.01 16.47
N TYR A 18 22.72 20.12 16.37
CA TYR A 18 23.40 21.24 15.74
C TYR A 18 24.45 20.76 14.74
N TYR A 19 24.69 21.59 13.72
CA TYR A 19 26.00 21.64 13.07
C TYR A 19 26.92 22.54 13.87
N GLY A 20 28.21 22.18 13.96
CA GLY A 20 29.19 23.01 14.63
C GLY A 20 30.61 22.80 14.15
N ASP A 21 31.47 23.76 14.47
CA ASP A 21 32.91 23.69 14.30
C ASP A 21 33.54 23.20 15.61
N ALA A 22 34.15 22.01 15.58
CA ALA A 22 34.65 21.32 16.76
C ALA A 22 35.82 22.07 17.43
N LEU A 23 35.73 22.29 18.75
CA LEU A 23 36.80 22.87 19.56
C LEU A 23 37.67 21.76 20.15
N VAL A 24 38.96 21.75 19.81
CA VAL A 24 39.93 20.81 20.36
C VAL A 24 40.78 21.54 21.41
N LEU A 25 40.70 21.11 22.67
CA LEU A 25 41.49 21.68 23.76
C LEU A 25 42.99 21.38 23.54
N SER A 26 43.82 22.42 23.60
CA SER A 26 45.27 22.34 23.47
C SER A 26 45.88 21.64 24.69
N GLY A 27 45.89 20.31 24.72
CA GLY A 27 46.41 19.56 25.88
C GLY A 27 46.52 18.04 25.78
N GLY A 28 46.06 17.40 24.71
CA GLY A 28 46.28 15.96 24.50
C GLY A 28 46.13 15.60 23.03
N GLY A 29 47.24 15.30 22.35
CA GLY A 29 47.31 14.82 20.96
C GLY A 29 46.39 15.56 19.99
N ALA A 30 46.91 16.55 19.26
CA ALA A 30 46.19 17.50 18.41
C ALA A 30 45.35 16.92 17.22
N SER A 31 44.97 15.64 17.25
CA SER A 31 44.34 14.92 16.13
C SER A 31 43.16 14.02 16.49
N ASP A 32 42.82 13.81 17.77
CA ASP A 32 41.74 12.87 18.13
C ASP A 32 40.38 13.55 18.34
N LEU A 33 39.61 13.65 17.26
CA LEU A 33 38.24 14.20 17.26
C LEU A 33 37.18 13.23 17.80
N THR A 34 37.56 12.05 18.33
CA THR A 34 36.59 11.13 18.93
C THR A 34 36.04 11.62 20.27
N ARG A 35 36.68 12.61 20.91
CA ARG A 35 36.35 13.14 22.25
C ARG A 35 36.04 14.63 22.25
N VAL A 36 35.41 15.15 21.19
CA VAL A 36 35.00 16.56 21.15
C VAL A 36 33.98 16.83 22.25
N ALA A 37 34.33 17.71 23.19
CA ALA A 37 33.46 18.09 24.31
C ALA A 37 32.61 19.33 23.99
N GLN A 38 33.09 20.21 23.12
CA GLN A 38 32.45 21.50 22.81
C GLN A 38 32.62 21.86 21.33
N ALA A 39 31.65 22.59 20.79
CA ALA A 39 31.67 23.08 19.42
C ALA A 39 31.06 24.47 19.31
N LYS A 40 31.57 25.29 18.39
CA LYS A 40 30.92 26.55 17.98
C LYS A 40 29.77 26.23 17.04
N VAL A 41 28.56 26.71 17.33
CA VAL A 41 27.38 26.42 16.51
C VAL A 41 27.50 27.07 15.14
N ILE A 42 27.20 26.31 14.09
CA ILE A 42 27.06 26.80 12.72
C ILE A 42 25.57 27.07 12.48
N GLN A 43 25.24 28.31 12.10
CA GLN A 43 23.89 28.69 11.71
C GLN A 43 23.75 28.61 10.18
N GLY A 44 22.72 27.93 9.69
CA GLY A 44 22.52 27.63 8.27
C GLY A 44 22.81 26.16 7.92
N THR A 45 22.79 25.83 6.64
CA THR A 45 23.10 24.48 6.15
C THR A 45 24.57 24.38 5.72
N PRO A 46 25.24 23.22 5.86
CA PRO A 46 26.65 23.08 5.50
C PRO A 46 26.97 23.49 4.05
N TRP A 47 26.01 23.30 3.15
CA TRP A 47 26.15 23.54 1.71
C TRP A 47 25.47 24.82 1.21
N GLY A 48 24.66 25.46 2.05
CA GLY A 48 24.05 26.75 1.77
C GLY A 48 24.81 27.90 2.43
N GLN A 49 24.14 29.05 2.58
CA GLN A 49 24.68 30.16 3.36
C GLN A 49 24.77 29.74 4.83
N HIS A 50 25.98 29.79 5.38
CA HIS A 50 26.24 29.44 6.78
C HIS A 50 27.28 30.36 7.42
N GLN A 51 27.17 30.52 8.74
CA GLN A 51 28.10 31.28 9.55
C GLN A 51 28.47 30.48 10.82
N VAL A 52 29.77 30.34 11.09
CA VAL A 52 30.27 29.85 12.39
C VAL A 52 30.04 30.96 13.42
N THR A 53 29.17 30.70 14.39
CA THR A 53 28.83 31.67 15.45
C THR A 53 29.81 31.58 16.62
N ASP A 54 29.83 32.60 17.49
CA ASP A 54 30.59 32.53 18.76
C ASP A 54 29.88 31.75 19.86
N ARG A 55 28.67 31.23 19.60
CA ARG A 55 27.93 30.42 20.56
C ARG A 55 28.58 29.04 20.67
N VAL A 56 29.16 28.75 21.82
CA VAL A 56 29.73 27.43 22.16
C VAL A 56 28.68 26.58 22.85
N VAL A 57 28.56 25.32 22.45
CA VAL A 57 27.63 24.34 23.02
C VAL A 57 28.36 23.04 23.36
N ASP A 58 27.98 22.42 24.48
CA ASP A 58 28.50 21.14 24.92
C ASP A 58 27.94 19.98 24.09
N VAL A 59 28.85 19.15 23.56
CA VAL A 59 28.53 17.95 22.78
C VAL A 59 28.15 16.81 23.72
N GLN A 60 26.95 16.25 23.55
CA GLN A 60 26.50 15.05 24.27
C GLN A 60 26.77 13.78 23.47
N LYS A 61 26.46 13.78 22.16
CA LYS A 61 26.69 12.65 21.25
C LYS A 61 27.05 13.15 19.85
N LEU A 62 28.12 12.61 19.28
CA LEU A 62 28.46 12.82 17.87
C LEU A 62 27.53 11.97 16.97
N LEU A 63 27.01 12.60 15.92
CA LEU A 63 26.21 11.97 14.87
C LEU A 63 27.05 11.85 13.59
N ALA A 64 26.51 11.25 12.53
CA ALA A 64 27.11 11.35 11.21
C ALA A 64 27.33 12.84 10.87
N PRO A 65 28.53 13.27 10.40
CA PRO A 65 28.86 14.67 10.17
C PRO A 65 27.91 15.41 9.22
N LEU A 66 27.08 14.69 8.46
CA LEU A 66 26.02 15.21 7.61
C LEU A 66 24.70 14.49 7.92
N ALA A 67 23.61 15.24 7.91
CA ALA A 67 22.27 14.68 7.86
C ALA A 67 22.01 14.02 6.49
N ARG A 68 21.07 13.08 6.42
CA ARG A 68 20.74 12.38 5.17
C ARG A 68 20.31 13.33 4.05
N GLU A 69 19.58 14.39 4.40
CA GLU A 69 19.14 15.45 3.48
C GLU A 69 20.28 16.31 2.91
N ASP A 70 21.42 16.34 3.61
CA ASP A 70 22.64 17.03 3.19
C ASP A 70 23.56 16.11 2.37
N ILE A 71 23.19 14.84 2.14
CA ILE A 71 23.97 13.91 1.31
C ILE A 71 23.29 13.79 -0.05
N ARG A 72 24.07 13.99 -1.12
CA ARG A 72 23.55 13.90 -2.50
C ARG A 72 23.75 12.51 -3.07
N THR A 73 24.99 12.07 -3.20
CA THR A 73 25.33 10.71 -3.61
C THR A 73 26.45 10.13 -2.75
N VAL A 74 26.48 8.80 -2.61
CA VAL A 74 27.58 8.06 -1.97
C VAL A 74 28.26 7.23 -3.04
N ARG A 75 29.39 7.73 -3.52
CA ARG A 75 30.23 7.15 -4.57
C ARG A 75 31.41 6.45 -3.93
N CYS A 76 31.69 5.22 -4.35
CA CYS A 76 32.75 4.41 -3.76
C CYS A 76 33.63 3.82 -4.85
N LEU A 77 34.93 3.76 -4.58
CA LEU A 77 35.91 3.17 -5.49
C LEU A 77 36.34 1.79 -5.04
N GLY A 78 36.26 0.85 -5.98
CA GLY A 78 36.79 -0.48 -5.83
C GLY A 78 38.24 -0.62 -6.25
N LEU A 79 39.00 -1.46 -5.52
CA LEU A 79 40.37 -1.85 -5.87
C LEU A 79 41.31 -0.66 -6.12
N ASN A 80 41.22 0.42 -5.34
CA ASN A 80 42.01 1.65 -5.56
C ASN A 80 43.38 1.66 -4.85
N TYR A 81 43.88 0.50 -4.39
CA TYR A 81 45.22 0.35 -3.80
C TYR A 81 45.93 -0.81 -4.48
N GLU A 82 47.16 -0.59 -4.94
CA GLU A 82 47.91 -1.60 -5.71
C GLU A 82 48.12 -2.88 -4.90
N GLN A 83 48.56 -2.74 -3.65
CA GLN A 83 48.77 -3.88 -2.75
C GLN A 83 47.47 -4.62 -2.40
N HIS A 84 46.33 -3.91 -2.40
CA HIS A 84 45.01 -4.53 -2.17
C HIS A 84 44.53 -5.32 -3.41
N ALA A 85 44.83 -4.84 -4.62
CA ALA A 85 44.58 -5.60 -5.84
C ALA A 85 45.42 -6.89 -5.87
N ILE A 86 46.71 -6.79 -5.49
CA ILE A 86 47.62 -7.93 -5.38
C ILE A 86 47.13 -8.95 -4.33
N GLU A 87 46.76 -8.51 -3.12
CA GLU A 87 46.29 -9.42 -2.08
C GLU A 87 45.00 -10.15 -2.45
N SER A 88 44.13 -9.47 -3.21
CA SER A 88 42.85 -10.01 -3.68
C SER A 88 42.98 -10.86 -4.95
N ASN A 89 44.20 -11.00 -5.49
CA ASN A 89 44.48 -11.68 -6.76
C ASN A 89 43.65 -11.14 -7.94
N MET A 90 43.44 -9.82 -7.95
CA MET A 90 42.68 -9.08 -8.97
C MET A 90 43.61 -8.22 -9.81
N PRO A 91 43.32 -7.98 -11.11
CA PRO A 91 44.13 -7.10 -11.94
C PRO A 91 44.08 -5.65 -11.44
N ILE A 92 45.21 -4.95 -11.50
CA ILE A 92 45.29 -3.51 -11.19
C ILE A 92 44.38 -2.74 -12.17
N PRO A 93 43.36 -2.01 -11.68
CA PRO A 93 42.44 -1.30 -12.57
C PRO A 93 43.13 -0.20 -13.38
N LYS A 94 42.77 -0.06 -14.67
CA LYS A 94 43.22 1.04 -15.53
C LYS A 94 42.38 2.32 -15.37
N TYR A 95 41.14 2.16 -14.91
CA TYR A 95 40.19 3.23 -14.62
C TYR A 95 39.53 2.97 -13.26
N PRO A 96 39.05 4.01 -12.55
CA PRO A 96 38.37 3.83 -11.26
C PRO A 96 37.15 2.91 -11.39
N VAL A 97 37.08 1.87 -10.55
CA VAL A 97 35.93 0.97 -10.48
C VAL A 97 34.87 1.60 -9.58
N LEU A 98 33.90 2.29 -10.18
CA LEU A 98 32.88 3.03 -9.45
C LEU A 98 31.68 2.14 -9.09
N PHE A 99 31.23 2.23 -7.85
CA PHE A 99 29.91 1.76 -7.42
C PHE A 99 29.26 2.77 -6.47
N TYR A 100 27.97 2.58 -6.20
CA TYR A 100 27.19 3.48 -5.34
C TYR A 100 26.67 2.73 -4.12
N LYS A 101 26.61 3.42 -2.98
CA LYS A 101 25.85 2.99 -1.81
C LYS A 101 24.58 3.83 -1.66
N PRO A 102 23.47 3.27 -1.16
CA PRO A 102 22.32 4.07 -0.79
C PRO A 102 22.67 5.00 0.38
N VAL A 103 22.01 6.16 0.46
CA VAL A 103 22.22 7.12 1.56
C VAL A 103 21.89 6.49 2.93
N THR A 104 21.04 5.46 2.97
CA THR A 104 20.72 4.70 4.18
C THR A 104 21.90 3.91 4.76
N ALA A 105 22.94 3.63 3.95
CA ALA A 105 24.17 3.01 4.42
C ALA A 105 24.98 3.96 5.33
N VAL A 106 24.82 5.27 5.21
CA VAL A 106 25.61 6.25 5.98
C VAL A 106 25.11 6.33 7.42
N THR A 107 26.03 6.17 8.37
CA THR A 107 25.74 6.23 9.82
C THR A 107 26.85 6.94 10.60
N GLY A 108 26.60 7.22 11.88
CA GLY A 108 27.53 7.98 12.72
C GLY A 108 28.78 7.21 13.16
N PRO A 109 29.79 7.93 13.68
CA PRO A 109 31.10 7.37 14.04
C PRO A 109 31.05 6.38 15.22
N PHE A 110 29.95 6.35 15.98
CA PHE A 110 29.76 5.45 17.13
C PHE A 110 28.47 4.64 17.07
N ASP A 111 27.74 4.73 15.96
CA ASP A 111 26.53 3.96 15.79
C ASP A 111 26.90 2.49 15.48
N LYS A 112 25.94 1.59 15.68
CA LYS A 112 26.17 0.16 15.46
C LYS A 112 26.14 -0.16 13.97
N ILE A 113 26.84 -1.23 13.58
CA ILE A 113 26.72 -1.85 12.25
C ILE A 113 25.74 -3.03 12.41
N PRO A 114 24.46 -2.87 12.02
CA PRO A 114 23.49 -3.96 12.09
C PRO A 114 23.77 -4.98 10.98
N VAL A 115 23.72 -6.26 11.34
CA VAL A 115 23.86 -7.36 10.37
C VAL A 115 22.54 -8.11 10.32
N CYS A 116 21.80 -7.90 9.23
CA CYS A 116 20.49 -8.51 9.05
C CYS A 116 20.59 -10.03 8.85
N ALA A 117 19.53 -10.77 9.13
CA ALA A 117 19.53 -12.24 9.01
C ALA A 117 20.06 -12.76 7.65
N ALA A 118 19.79 -12.06 6.54
CA ALA A 118 20.27 -12.43 5.21
C ALA A 118 21.80 -12.27 5.03
N ALA A 119 22.41 -11.37 5.79
CA ALA A 119 23.86 -11.13 5.82
C ALA A 119 24.57 -11.89 6.96
N GLN A 120 23.84 -12.72 7.72
CA GLN A 120 24.43 -13.65 8.70
C GLN A 120 24.64 -15.06 8.10
N GLU A 121 24.08 -15.32 6.92
CA GLU A 121 24.18 -16.61 6.23
C GLU A 121 25.50 -16.72 5.44
N GLY A 122 26.50 -17.31 6.07
CA GLY A 122 27.83 -17.55 5.49
C GLY A 122 28.93 -16.77 6.20
N GLU A 123 30.17 -17.02 5.79
CA GLU A 123 31.31 -16.22 6.22
C GLU A 123 31.60 -15.17 5.14
N GLY A 124 32.00 -13.95 5.52
CA GLY A 124 32.30 -12.92 4.51
C GLY A 124 32.10 -11.47 4.93
N LEU A 125 31.63 -11.19 6.16
CA LEU A 125 31.50 -9.82 6.66
C LEU A 125 32.90 -9.22 6.92
N ASP A 126 33.21 -8.11 6.27
CA ASP A 126 34.54 -7.54 6.15
C ASP A 126 34.54 -6.03 6.46
N TYR A 127 35.71 -5.51 6.84
CA TYR A 127 35.96 -4.10 7.16
C TYR A 127 36.86 -3.48 6.09
N GLU A 128 36.63 -2.20 5.78
CA GLU A 128 37.42 -1.47 4.79
C GLU A 128 37.54 0.00 5.22
N CYS A 129 38.71 0.40 5.72
CA CYS A 129 38.94 1.79 6.13
C CYS A 129 39.29 2.63 4.91
N GLU A 130 38.55 3.72 4.72
CA GLU A 130 38.69 4.60 3.56
C GLU A 130 38.78 6.08 3.96
N LEU A 131 39.50 6.84 3.15
CA LEU A 131 39.37 8.28 3.11
C LEU A 131 38.08 8.64 2.36
N VAL A 132 37.30 9.54 2.91
CA VAL A 132 36.08 10.06 2.27
C VAL A 132 36.29 11.52 1.92
N ALA A 133 36.29 11.83 0.63
CA ALA A 133 36.29 13.21 0.15
C ALA A 133 34.85 13.73 0.04
N VAL A 134 34.60 14.92 0.59
CA VAL A 134 33.28 15.55 0.57
C VAL A 134 33.28 16.73 -0.40
N ILE A 135 32.44 16.68 -1.43
CA ILE A 135 32.33 17.76 -2.41
C ILE A 135 31.61 18.95 -1.78
N GLY A 136 32.19 20.13 -1.90
CA GLY A 136 31.64 21.39 -1.38
C GLY A 136 31.25 22.41 -2.44
N LYS A 137 31.66 22.18 -3.69
CA LYS A 137 31.38 23.07 -4.82
C LYS A 137 30.98 22.24 -6.02
N GLU A 138 29.84 22.61 -6.61
CA GLU A 138 29.35 22.00 -7.84
C GLU A 138 30.37 22.09 -8.98
N GLY A 139 30.48 21.04 -9.79
CA GLY A 139 31.28 21.08 -11.01
C GLY A 139 31.13 19.83 -11.87
N SER A 140 31.35 20.02 -13.17
CA SER A 140 31.35 18.97 -14.21
C SER A 140 32.60 19.14 -15.06
N ASN A 141 33.14 18.03 -15.57
CA ASN A 141 34.37 18.01 -16.37
C ASN A 141 35.55 18.74 -15.69
N ILE A 142 35.73 18.52 -14.39
CA ILE A 142 36.73 19.19 -13.56
C ILE A 142 38.13 18.68 -13.94
N SER A 143 39.06 19.60 -14.22
CA SER A 143 40.45 19.24 -14.46
C SER A 143 41.14 18.77 -13.16
N GLU A 144 42.14 17.89 -13.28
CA GLU A 144 42.87 17.37 -12.10
C GLU A 144 43.52 18.49 -11.26
N ALA A 145 44.01 19.56 -11.90
CA ALA A 145 44.57 20.73 -11.23
C ALA A 145 43.53 21.52 -10.42
N GLN A 146 42.25 21.48 -10.82
CA GLN A 146 41.16 22.19 -10.15
C GLN A 146 40.40 21.31 -9.15
N ALA A 147 40.56 19.98 -9.20
CA ALA A 147 39.78 19.02 -8.44
C ALA A 147 39.73 19.28 -6.93
N LEU A 148 40.86 19.56 -6.29
CA LEU A 148 40.92 19.79 -4.84
C LEU A 148 40.20 21.09 -4.41
N SER A 149 40.05 22.06 -5.31
CA SER A 149 39.31 23.31 -5.02
C SER A 149 37.80 23.09 -4.89
N HIS A 150 37.29 21.94 -5.34
CA HIS A 150 35.89 21.54 -5.20
C HIS A 150 35.60 20.76 -3.91
N VAL A 151 36.63 20.37 -3.15
CA VAL A 151 36.50 19.57 -1.91
C VAL A 151 36.26 20.48 -0.70
N ALA A 152 35.18 20.22 0.05
CA ALA A 152 34.89 20.90 1.32
C ALA A 152 35.82 20.46 2.45
N GLY A 153 36.17 19.17 2.45
CA GLY A 153 37.00 18.54 3.46
C GLY A 153 37.04 17.02 3.33
N TYR A 154 37.69 16.38 4.29
CA TYR A 154 37.93 14.94 4.34
C TYR A 154 37.41 14.34 5.65
N ALA A 155 36.90 13.11 5.57
CA ALA A 155 36.47 12.30 6.70
C ALA A 155 37.09 10.89 6.61
N VAL A 156 36.97 10.09 7.67
CA VAL A 156 37.23 8.64 7.61
C VAL A 156 35.91 7.88 7.55
N GLY A 157 35.88 6.83 6.73
CA GLY A 157 34.72 5.97 6.58
C GLY A 157 35.09 4.49 6.68
N ASN A 158 34.14 3.67 7.12
CA ASN A 158 34.23 2.21 7.06
C ASN A 158 33.29 1.69 5.96
N ASP A 159 33.83 1.22 4.84
CA ASP A 159 33.06 0.57 3.78
C ASP A 159 32.83 -0.91 4.13
N VAL A 160 31.78 -1.19 4.90
CA VAL A 160 31.49 -2.57 5.30
C VAL A 160 31.03 -3.38 4.07
N SER A 161 31.58 -4.58 3.94
CA SER A 161 31.37 -5.47 2.80
C SER A 161 30.97 -6.87 3.26
N HIS A 162 30.08 -7.53 2.51
CA HIS A 162 29.87 -8.97 2.62
C HIS A 162 30.36 -9.66 1.35
N ARG A 163 31.54 -10.29 1.43
CA ARG A 163 32.27 -10.84 0.28
C ARG A 163 31.51 -11.92 -0.48
N ASP A 164 30.74 -12.76 0.21
CA ASP A 164 29.90 -13.74 -0.46
C ASP A 164 28.75 -13.10 -1.27
N TRP A 165 28.13 -12.04 -0.73
CA TRP A 165 27.12 -11.26 -1.46
C TRP A 165 27.75 -10.44 -2.60
N GLN A 166 28.94 -9.90 -2.38
CA GLN A 166 29.67 -9.11 -3.37
C GLN A 166 30.16 -9.96 -4.57
N LEU A 167 30.75 -11.13 -4.30
CA LEU A 167 31.48 -11.91 -5.31
C LEU A 167 30.70 -13.11 -5.82
N LYS A 168 30.00 -13.84 -4.94
CA LYS A 168 29.31 -15.10 -5.32
C LYS A 168 27.86 -14.87 -5.72
N ARG A 169 27.10 -14.12 -4.93
CA ARG A 169 25.64 -13.93 -5.13
C ARG A 169 25.30 -12.73 -6.03
N GLY A 170 26.10 -11.66 -5.98
CA GLY A 170 25.88 -10.41 -6.72
C GLY A 170 26.32 -10.42 -8.18
N GLY A 171 26.74 -11.57 -8.73
CA GLY A 171 27.11 -11.70 -10.15
C GLY A 171 28.28 -10.81 -10.61
N GLY A 172 29.15 -10.39 -9.68
CA GLY A 172 30.26 -9.47 -9.95
C GLY A 172 29.91 -7.98 -9.82
N GLN A 173 28.66 -7.62 -9.52
CA GLN A 173 28.26 -6.26 -9.17
C GLN A 173 28.44 -5.99 -7.66
N TRP A 174 28.94 -4.80 -7.33
CA TRP A 174 29.41 -4.49 -5.97
C TRP A 174 28.31 -3.94 -5.05
N GLY A 175 27.21 -3.44 -5.61
CA GLY A 175 26.20 -2.66 -4.88
C GLY A 175 25.50 -3.40 -3.74
N LEU A 176 24.98 -4.61 -3.98
CA LEU A 176 24.15 -5.31 -3.00
C LEU A 176 24.96 -5.76 -1.76
N GLY A 177 26.15 -6.32 -1.96
CA GLY A 177 27.01 -6.78 -0.86
C GLY A 177 27.62 -5.67 0.00
N LYS A 178 27.42 -4.40 -0.37
CA LYS A 178 28.00 -3.22 0.28
C LYS A 178 26.94 -2.18 0.69
N GLY A 179 25.71 -2.32 0.23
CA GLY A 179 24.65 -1.32 0.34
C GLY A 179 23.65 -1.51 1.48
N PHE A 180 23.92 -2.39 2.45
CA PHE A 180 23.04 -2.56 3.61
C PHE A 180 23.02 -1.31 4.51
N ASP A 181 21.95 -1.14 5.27
CA ASP A 181 21.78 0.02 6.16
C ASP A 181 22.89 0.11 7.21
N ALA A 182 23.39 1.33 7.44
CA ALA A 182 24.49 1.62 8.36
C ALA A 182 25.84 0.91 8.06
N TRP A 183 26.08 0.44 6.81
CA TRP A 183 27.34 -0.16 6.35
C TRP A 183 28.35 0.83 5.72
N ALA A 184 28.12 2.13 5.91
CA ALA A 184 29.07 3.20 5.61
C ALA A 184 29.19 4.19 6.78
N PRO A 185 29.60 3.76 7.99
CA PRO A 185 29.91 4.70 9.07
C PRO A 185 30.95 5.73 8.64
N ILE A 186 30.70 7.01 8.94
CA ILE A 186 31.58 8.13 8.60
C ILE A 186 31.70 9.09 9.77
N GLY A 187 32.88 9.69 9.95
CA GLY A 187 33.13 10.66 11.01
C GLY A 187 34.57 10.65 11.48
N PRO A 188 34.85 11.12 12.72
CA PRO A 188 33.92 11.84 13.60
C PRO A 188 33.58 13.26 13.12
N ALA A 189 34.31 13.79 12.13
CA ALA A 189 34.12 15.12 11.56
C ALA A 189 34.48 15.16 10.07
N ILE A 190 34.06 16.21 9.37
CA ILE A 190 34.62 16.61 8.06
C ILE A 190 35.66 17.70 8.31
N VAL A 191 36.93 17.39 8.08
CA VAL A 191 38.05 18.30 8.30
C VAL A 191 38.38 19.07 7.02
N SER A 192 38.35 20.39 7.11
CA SER A 192 38.53 21.26 5.94
C SER A 192 39.90 21.09 5.27
N THR A 193 39.95 21.41 3.97
CA THR A 193 41.18 21.45 3.16
C THR A 193 42.20 22.47 3.68
N LYS A 194 41.80 23.42 4.54
CA LYS A 194 42.71 24.35 5.24
C LYS A 194 43.62 23.64 6.26
N LEU A 195 43.12 22.56 6.87
CA LEU A 195 43.86 21.78 7.88
C LEU A 195 44.52 20.54 7.27
N ILE A 196 43.92 19.97 6.22
CA ILE A 196 44.48 18.86 5.45
C ILE A 196 44.75 19.37 4.04
N SER A 197 45.97 19.87 3.82
CA SER A 197 46.39 20.40 2.52
C SER A 197 46.79 19.30 1.53
N ASP A 198 47.26 18.16 2.03
CA ASP A 198 47.65 17.00 1.22
C ASP A 198 46.87 15.75 1.67
N PRO A 199 45.72 15.43 1.03
CA PRO A 199 44.96 14.23 1.35
C PRO A 199 45.65 12.93 0.91
N GLN A 200 46.69 13.04 0.08
CA GLN A 200 47.43 11.90 -0.46
C GLN A 200 48.56 11.45 0.46
N ASN A 201 48.73 12.06 1.65
CA ASN A 201 49.79 11.69 2.57
C ASN A 201 49.30 11.57 4.02
N LEU A 202 48.27 10.77 4.24
CA LEU A 202 47.68 10.52 5.55
C LEU A 202 47.85 9.05 5.95
N ARG A 203 48.25 8.80 7.19
CA ARG A 203 48.24 7.44 7.74
C ARG A 203 46.80 6.99 7.92
N ILE A 204 46.49 5.79 7.44
CA ILE A 204 45.16 5.17 7.48
C ILE A 204 45.28 3.79 8.13
N MET A 205 44.39 3.48 9.08
CA MET A 205 44.54 2.27 9.92
C MET A 205 43.19 1.73 10.38
N THR A 206 43.07 0.40 10.42
CA THR A 206 41.93 -0.33 10.98
C THR A 206 42.37 -1.21 12.14
N LYS A 207 41.59 -1.23 13.22
CA LYS A 207 41.67 -2.21 14.30
C LYS A 207 40.35 -2.95 14.44
N VAL A 208 40.43 -4.26 14.69
CA VAL A 208 39.28 -5.07 15.10
C VAL A 208 39.56 -5.58 16.51
N ASN A 209 38.66 -5.28 17.44
CA ASN A 209 38.80 -5.61 18.87
C ASN A 209 40.15 -5.14 19.46
N GLY A 210 40.60 -3.94 19.06
CA GLY A 210 41.86 -3.34 19.51
C GLY A 210 43.13 -3.87 18.80
N LYS A 211 43.03 -4.91 17.95
CA LYS A 211 44.16 -5.43 17.18
C LYS A 211 44.25 -4.77 15.82
N THR A 212 45.39 -4.17 15.49
CA THR A 212 45.64 -3.58 14.16
C THR A 212 45.61 -4.65 13.07
N VAL A 213 44.76 -4.43 12.07
CA VAL A 213 44.57 -5.31 10.91
C VAL A 213 44.90 -4.64 9.58
N GLN A 214 44.81 -3.31 9.49
CA GLN A 214 45.31 -2.53 8.36
C GLN A 214 46.14 -1.36 8.91
N ASP A 215 47.28 -1.06 8.29
CA ASP A 215 48.14 0.10 8.60
C ASP A 215 48.89 0.47 7.32
N SER A 216 48.52 1.61 6.73
CA SER A 216 49.01 2.05 5.42
C SER A 216 48.98 3.58 5.34
N ASN A 217 49.22 4.13 4.14
CA ASN A 217 49.20 5.55 3.87
C ASN A 217 48.37 5.82 2.61
N THR A 218 47.66 6.95 2.57
CA THR A 218 46.85 7.31 1.40
C THR A 218 47.68 7.51 0.14
N ARG A 219 49.01 7.70 0.22
CA ARG A 219 49.89 7.82 -0.95
C ARG A 219 49.92 6.59 -1.86
N ASP A 220 49.50 5.45 -1.32
CA ASP A 220 49.53 4.16 -2.03
C ASP A 220 48.28 3.92 -2.90
N MET A 221 47.38 4.92 -3.02
CA MET A 221 46.23 4.85 -3.93
C MET A 221 46.68 4.84 -5.41
N ILE A 222 46.01 4.02 -6.23
CA ILE A 222 46.22 3.97 -7.68
C ILE A 222 45.72 5.28 -8.33
N PHE A 223 44.51 5.71 -7.95
CA PHE A 223 43.92 6.97 -8.35
C PHE A 223 43.78 7.88 -7.12
N GLY A 224 44.66 8.87 -7.03
CA GLY A 224 44.58 9.89 -5.98
C GLY A 224 43.27 10.69 -6.01
N VAL A 225 43.01 11.49 -4.97
CA VAL A 225 41.75 12.22 -4.81
C VAL A 225 41.48 13.16 -5.99
N ALA A 226 42.49 13.92 -6.41
CA ALA A 226 42.38 14.86 -7.53
C ALA A 226 42.04 14.13 -8.84
N LYS A 227 42.71 13.00 -9.10
CA LYS A 227 42.49 12.17 -10.28
C LYS A 227 41.08 11.57 -10.29
N THR A 228 40.65 11.05 -9.15
CA THR A 228 39.33 10.47 -8.95
C THR A 228 38.23 11.49 -9.24
N ILE A 229 38.28 12.68 -8.65
CA ILE A 229 37.28 13.74 -8.89
C ILE A 229 37.28 14.15 -10.36
N SER A 230 38.46 14.29 -10.97
CA SER A 230 38.55 14.66 -12.39
C SER A 230 37.86 13.64 -13.28
N ILE A 231 38.05 12.34 -13.05
CA ILE A 231 37.40 11.28 -13.82
C ILE A 231 35.90 11.22 -13.52
N LEU A 232 35.51 11.23 -12.24
CA LEU A 232 34.10 11.08 -11.85
C LEU A 232 33.21 12.26 -12.26
N SER A 233 33.80 13.43 -12.51
CA SER A 233 33.09 14.60 -13.01
C SER A 233 32.89 14.60 -14.54
N GLN A 234 33.50 13.66 -15.27
CA GLN A 234 33.33 13.56 -16.73
C GLN A 234 31.97 12.94 -17.06
N GLY A 235 31.11 13.72 -17.72
CA GLY A 235 29.75 13.28 -18.08
C GLY A 235 28.80 13.12 -16.89
N THR A 236 29.19 13.49 -15.66
CA THR A 236 28.33 13.52 -14.47
C THR A 236 28.71 14.71 -13.58
N THR A 237 27.76 15.57 -13.26
CA THR A 237 27.98 16.70 -12.34
C THR A 237 28.17 16.19 -10.91
N LEU A 238 29.21 16.68 -10.22
CA LEU A 238 29.41 16.47 -8.79
C LEU A 238 28.74 17.62 -8.02
N LEU A 239 27.91 17.29 -7.04
CA LEU A 239 27.13 18.25 -6.26
C LEU A 239 27.70 18.44 -4.85
N PRO A 240 27.54 19.63 -4.23
CA PRO A 240 27.82 19.81 -2.80
C PRO A 240 27.05 18.80 -1.94
N GLY A 241 27.77 18.06 -1.10
CA GLY A 241 27.22 16.94 -0.32
C GLY A 241 27.41 15.56 -0.97
N ASP A 242 28.05 15.46 -2.14
CA ASP A 242 28.54 14.18 -2.65
C ASP A 242 29.69 13.64 -1.77
N LEU A 243 29.57 12.37 -1.38
CA LEU A 243 30.57 11.62 -0.63
C LEU A 243 31.32 10.68 -1.57
N ILE A 244 32.65 10.78 -1.59
CA ILE A 244 33.52 9.92 -2.41
C ILE A 244 34.43 9.10 -1.48
N PHE A 245 34.08 7.83 -1.31
CA PHE A 245 34.85 6.78 -0.68
C PHE A 245 35.94 6.30 -1.65
N THR A 246 37.22 6.46 -1.27
CA THR A 246 38.34 6.35 -2.20
C THR A 246 38.96 4.95 -2.31
N GLY A 247 38.36 3.93 -1.71
CA GLY A 247 38.94 2.59 -1.63
C GLY A 247 39.79 2.37 -0.38
N THR A 248 40.03 1.09 -0.06
CA THR A 248 40.76 0.62 1.13
C THR A 248 42.15 0.07 0.78
N PRO A 249 43.14 0.22 1.67
CA PRO A 249 44.43 -0.45 1.57
C PRO A 249 44.33 -1.96 1.85
N GLN A 250 45.45 -2.65 1.63
CA GLN A 250 45.60 -4.07 1.92
C GLN A 250 45.39 -4.41 3.41
N GLY A 251 45.07 -5.67 3.71
CA GLY A 251 44.84 -6.18 5.07
C GLY A 251 43.37 -6.34 5.45
N VAL A 252 42.46 -6.24 4.48
CA VAL A 252 41.04 -6.60 4.67
C VAL A 252 40.91 -8.07 5.02
N GLY A 253 39.82 -8.45 5.67
CA GLY A 253 39.54 -9.80 6.15
C GLY A 253 39.75 -10.90 5.10
N MET A 254 39.28 -10.67 3.87
CA MET A 254 39.43 -11.59 2.74
C MET A 254 40.89 -11.82 2.31
N GLY A 255 41.75 -10.80 2.40
CA GLY A 255 43.14 -10.84 1.96
C GLY A 255 44.10 -11.48 2.97
N ARG A 256 43.66 -11.71 4.21
CA ARG A 256 44.48 -12.28 5.28
C ARG A 256 44.58 -13.81 5.17
N LYS A 257 45.68 -14.36 5.71
CA LYS A 257 45.91 -15.81 5.83
C LYS A 257 46.22 -16.16 7.30
N PRO A 258 45.32 -16.84 8.03
CA PRO A 258 43.94 -17.17 7.64
C PRO A 258 43.05 -15.93 7.48
N GLN A 259 41.95 -16.07 6.74
CA GLN A 259 40.96 -15.00 6.56
C GLN A 259 40.33 -14.61 7.91
N VAL A 260 39.97 -13.34 8.05
CA VAL A 260 39.39 -12.78 9.28
C VAL A 260 38.07 -12.13 8.96
N TRP A 261 36.96 -12.73 9.40
CA TRP A 261 35.62 -12.19 9.21
C TRP A 261 35.07 -11.59 10.50
N LEU A 262 34.33 -10.48 10.37
CA LEU A 262 33.65 -9.82 11.48
C LEU A 262 32.52 -10.70 12.04
N LYS A 263 32.40 -10.72 13.37
CA LYS A 263 31.41 -11.49 14.11
C LYS A 263 30.53 -10.60 14.97
N ASP A 264 29.43 -11.16 15.47
CA ASP A 264 28.56 -10.46 16.43
C ASP A 264 29.37 -9.98 17.64
N GLY A 265 29.18 -8.72 17.99
CA GLY A 265 29.84 -8.08 19.12
C GLY A 265 31.24 -7.51 18.82
N ASP A 266 31.83 -7.80 17.66
CA ASP A 266 33.13 -7.23 17.28
C ASP A 266 33.07 -5.70 17.20
N VAL A 267 34.17 -5.04 17.58
CA VAL A 267 34.31 -3.58 17.50
C VAL A 267 35.34 -3.26 16.43
N VAL A 268 34.92 -2.50 15.42
CA VAL A 268 35.77 -2.04 14.32
C VAL A 268 36.10 -0.57 14.53
N GLU A 269 37.38 -0.26 14.61
CA GLU A 269 37.93 1.11 14.70
C GLU A 269 38.67 1.41 13.40
N VAL A 270 38.12 2.29 12.57
CA VAL A 270 38.79 2.84 11.38
C VAL A 270 39.28 4.24 11.67
N SER A 271 40.49 4.58 11.25
CA SER A 271 41.16 5.83 11.65
C SER A 271 41.96 6.45 10.51
N LEU A 272 41.94 7.78 10.47
CA LEU A 272 42.68 8.60 9.50
C LEU A 272 43.39 9.74 10.23
N ALA A 273 44.69 9.87 9.96
CA ALA A 273 45.51 10.93 10.55
C ALA A 273 44.94 12.32 10.25
N GLY A 274 44.85 13.18 11.26
CA GLY A 274 44.30 14.53 11.14
C GLY A 274 42.77 14.62 11.17
N VAL A 275 42.05 13.50 11.10
CA VAL A 275 40.57 13.43 11.14
C VAL A 275 40.06 12.76 12.42
N GLY A 276 40.61 11.62 12.83
CA GLY A 276 40.14 10.87 14.00
C GLY A 276 39.70 9.45 13.64
N SER A 277 38.73 8.89 14.37
CA SER A 277 38.32 7.49 14.20
C SER A 277 36.81 7.28 14.29
N CYS A 278 36.30 6.31 13.51
CA CYS A 278 34.97 5.73 13.70
C CYS A 278 35.12 4.41 14.43
N ILE A 279 34.38 4.23 15.53
CA ILE A 279 34.41 3.05 16.39
C ILE A 279 33.00 2.46 16.42
N ASN A 280 32.76 1.45 15.60
CA ASN A 280 31.43 0.88 15.41
C ASN A 280 31.38 -0.56 15.92
N LYS A 281 30.34 -0.89 16.68
CA LYS A 281 30.07 -2.25 17.16
C LYS A 281 29.21 -2.99 16.14
N VAL A 282 29.66 -4.17 15.72
CA VAL A 282 28.90 -5.11 14.90
C VAL A 282 27.84 -5.75 15.78
N GLU A 283 26.57 -5.66 15.36
CA GLU A 283 25.44 -6.24 16.07
C GLU A 283 24.63 -7.09 15.11
N PHE A 284 24.70 -8.40 15.30
CA PHE A 284 23.90 -9.33 14.54
C PHE A 284 22.47 -9.24 15.07
N GLU A 285 21.51 -9.11 14.17
CA GLU A 285 20.11 -9.27 14.55
C GLU A 285 19.93 -10.60 15.26
N LYS A 286 19.35 -10.56 16.46
CA LYS A 286 19.04 -11.78 17.20
C LYS A 286 18.05 -12.60 16.37
N ILE A 287 18.58 -13.60 15.68
CA ILE A 287 17.76 -14.63 15.03
C ILE A 287 16.94 -15.26 16.15
N LYS A 288 15.64 -14.91 16.21
CA LYS A 288 14.68 -15.72 16.96
C LYS A 288 14.88 -17.14 16.45
N ALA A 289 15.36 -18.02 17.33
CA ALA A 289 15.87 -19.34 16.99
C ALA A 289 15.12 -19.92 15.78
N ARG A 290 15.84 -20.13 14.68
CA ARG A 290 15.47 -21.09 13.65
C ARG A 290 15.41 -22.45 14.34
N LEU A 291 14.28 -22.73 14.97
CA LEU A 291 13.84 -24.09 15.17
C LEU A 291 13.78 -24.70 13.78
N SER A 292 14.46 -25.83 13.60
CA SER A 292 14.05 -26.86 12.66
C SER A 292 12.54 -26.79 12.48
N TYR A 293 12.09 -26.56 11.24
CA TYR A 293 10.68 -26.35 10.90
C TYR A 293 9.84 -27.58 11.31
N GLU A 294 9.47 -27.62 12.58
CA GLU A 294 8.25 -28.20 13.07
C GLU A 294 7.22 -27.07 13.11
N TYR A 295 6.12 -27.34 12.41
CA TYR A 295 4.97 -26.47 12.30
C TYR A 295 4.48 -26.04 13.68
N SER A 296 4.69 -24.78 14.02
CA SER A 296 3.95 -24.11 15.09
C SER A 296 3.35 -22.83 14.53
N THR A 297 2.08 -22.95 14.13
CA THR A 297 1.16 -21.86 13.85
C THR A 297 0.99 -21.02 15.13
N ARG A 298 1.71 -19.90 15.21
CA ARG A 298 1.26 -18.77 16.01
C ARG A 298 1.22 -17.51 15.13
N PRO A 299 0.04 -16.90 14.94
CA PRO A 299 -0.07 -15.67 14.18
C PRO A 299 0.74 -14.58 14.89
N ARG A 300 1.64 -13.92 14.16
CA ARG A 300 2.17 -12.63 14.60
C ARG A 300 0.98 -11.68 14.64
N THR A 301 0.62 -11.19 15.83
CA THR A 301 -0.27 -10.04 15.99
C THR A 301 0.40 -8.80 15.39
N ALA A 302 0.25 -8.63 14.08
CA ALA A 302 0.27 -7.34 13.42
C ALA A 302 -1.20 -6.95 13.22
N ILE A 303 -1.66 -6.07 14.11
CA ILE A 303 -2.74 -5.08 13.96
C ILE A 303 -3.89 -5.51 13.03
N SER A 304 -4.98 -5.94 13.67
CA SER A 304 -6.28 -6.19 13.06
C SER A 304 -6.78 -4.99 12.24
N THR A 305 -6.79 -5.11 10.93
CA THR A 305 -7.71 -4.41 10.03
C THR A 305 -9.10 -4.99 10.28
N ILE A 306 -9.99 -4.19 10.87
CA ILE A 306 -11.45 -4.35 10.92
C ILE A 306 -11.93 -5.82 10.81
N GLY A 307 -11.82 -6.57 11.90
CA GLY A 307 -12.60 -7.79 12.15
C GLY A 307 -12.41 -9.02 11.24
N ILE A 308 -11.54 -9.01 10.23
CA ILE A 308 -11.30 -10.19 9.36
C ILE A 308 -9.89 -10.72 9.60
N GLU A 309 -9.79 -11.96 10.08
CA GLU A 309 -8.52 -12.67 10.26
C GLU A 309 -7.73 -12.72 8.94
N SER A 310 -6.40 -12.54 8.98
CA SER A 310 -5.53 -12.69 7.82
C SER A 310 -5.68 -14.10 7.23
N GLN A 311 -6.33 -14.20 6.06
CA GLN A 311 -6.57 -15.50 5.43
C GLN A 311 -5.28 -16.05 4.81
N GLN A 312 -5.07 -17.37 4.94
CA GLN A 312 -3.99 -18.09 4.29
C GLN A 312 -4.40 -18.51 2.87
N ILE A 313 -4.15 -17.62 1.90
CA ILE A 313 -4.45 -17.85 0.48
C ILE A 313 -3.15 -17.99 -0.32
N ILE A 314 -3.06 -19.05 -1.11
CA ILE A 314 -1.93 -19.33 -1.99
C ILE A 314 -2.41 -19.10 -3.42
N CYS A 315 -1.76 -18.18 -4.13
CA CYS A 315 -2.05 -17.92 -5.53
C CYS A 315 -0.89 -18.41 -6.39
N ALA A 316 -1.14 -19.20 -7.43
CA ALA A 316 -0.18 -19.45 -8.49
C ALA A 316 -0.53 -18.66 -9.74
N VAL A 317 0.48 -18.04 -10.37
CA VAL A 317 0.34 -17.17 -11.53
C VAL A 317 1.28 -17.62 -12.65
N SER A 318 0.75 -17.76 -13.86
CA SER A 318 1.54 -18.09 -15.07
C SER A 318 1.02 -17.33 -16.28
N GLU A 319 1.92 -16.87 -17.16
CA GLU A 319 1.56 -16.14 -18.38
C GLU A 319 1.88 -16.93 -19.66
N SER A 320 1.07 -16.69 -20.69
CA SER A 320 1.30 -17.20 -22.04
C SER A 320 2.32 -16.36 -22.81
N ARG A 321 3.11 -17.00 -23.68
CA ARG A 321 4.08 -16.33 -24.56
C ARG A 321 3.43 -15.95 -25.91
N GLY A 322 2.29 -15.26 -25.88
CA GLY A 322 1.48 -14.91 -27.06
C GLY A 322 1.33 -13.41 -27.32
N ILE A 323 0.70 -13.04 -28.46
CA ILE A 323 0.44 -11.64 -28.88
C ILE A 323 -0.57 -10.97 -27.93
N ALA A 324 -1.57 -11.72 -27.46
CA ALA A 324 -2.43 -11.34 -26.34
C ALA A 324 -1.97 -12.12 -25.09
N PRO A 325 -1.50 -11.44 -24.03
CA PRO A 325 -1.06 -12.13 -22.82
C PRO A 325 -2.28 -12.74 -22.14
N THR A 326 -2.30 -14.08 -22.11
CA THR A 326 -3.29 -14.83 -21.34
C THR A 326 -2.63 -15.25 -20.04
N VAL A 327 -3.26 -14.95 -18.91
CA VAL A 327 -2.73 -15.29 -17.59
C VAL A 327 -3.60 -16.34 -16.93
N GLY A 328 -2.97 -17.44 -16.52
CA GLY A 328 -3.56 -18.41 -15.63
C GLY A 328 -3.38 -18.00 -14.17
N LEU A 329 -4.43 -18.17 -13.38
CA LEU A 329 -4.47 -17.94 -11.95
C LEU A 329 -5.11 -19.14 -11.26
N ALA A 330 -4.55 -19.54 -10.12
CA ALA A 330 -5.20 -20.48 -9.22
C ALA A 330 -5.03 -20.01 -7.78
N PHE A 331 -6.14 -19.72 -7.10
CA PHE A 331 -6.18 -19.32 -5.69
C PHE A 331 -6.65 -20.49 -4.85
N ILE A 332 -5.89 -20.88 -3.82
CA ILE A 332 -6.28 -21.92 -2.87
C ILE A 332 -6.34 -21.29 -1.48
N ASN A 333 -7.54 -21.21 -0.92
CA ASN A 333 -7.78 -20.69 0.41
C ASN A 333 -7.75 -21.84 1.43
N LEU A 334 -6.70 -21.89 2.25
CA LEU A 334 -6.52 -22.93 3.27
C LEU A 334 -7.38 -22.71 4.53
N ASP A 335 -8.06 -21.58 4.64
CA ASP A 335 -9.01 -21.34 5.73
C ASP A 335 -10.45 -21.67 5.34
N MET A 336 -10.78 -21.60 4.03
CA MET A 336 -12.14 -21.82 3.51
C MET A 336 -12.30 -23.07 2.63
N GLY A 337 -11.20 -23.79 2.36
CA GLY A 337 -11.25 -25.08 1.66
C GLY A 337 -11.65 -24.95 0.20
N GLU A 338 -11.33 -23.80 -0.41
CA GLU A 338 -11.75 -23.45 -1.76
C GLU A 338 -10.56 -23.22 -2.67
N ALA A 339 -10.62 -23.81 -3.86
CA ALA A 339 -9.74 -23.54 -4.98
C ALA A 339 -10.52 -22.83 -6.10
N VAL A 340 -10.09 -21.63 -6.46
CA VAL A 340 -10.65 -20.84 -7.57
C VAL A 340 -9.63 -20.80 -8.70
N LEU A 341 -9.98 -21.38 -9.84
CA LEU A 341 -9.18 -21.37 -11.06
C LEU A 341 -9.74 -20.30 -11.99
N SER A 342 -8.86 -19.53 -12.61
CA SER A 342 -9.26 -18.51 -13.57
C SER A 342 -8.22 -18.38 -14.67
N GLN A 343 -8.68 -18.15 -15.90
CA GLN A 343 -7.80 -17.79 -17.01
C GLN A 343 -8.29 -16.47 -17.60
N ILE A 344 -7.43 -15.46 -17.57
CA ILE A 344 -7.79 -14.08 -17.90
C ILE A 344 -7.04 -13.68 -19.17
N PRO A 345 -7.76 -13.32 -20.26
CA PRO A 345 -7.15 -12.58 -21.35
C PRO A 345 -6.94 -11.13 -20.87
N ASP A 346 -5.69 -10.68 -20.89
CA ASP A 346 -5.31 -9.38 -20.37
C ASP A 346 -4.68 -8.48 -21.45
N SER A 347 -4.61 -7.20 -21.13
CA SER A 347 -3.84 -6.20 -21.86
C SER A 347 -2.34 -6.36 -21.56
N GLN A 348 -1.50 -5.67 -22.34
CA GLN A 348 -0.06 -5.56 -22.04
C GLN A 348 0.23 -4.91 -20.66
N SER A 349 -0.77 -4.32 -20.00
CA SER A 349 -0.68 -3.73 -18.66
C SER A 349 -1.11 -4.67 -17.53
N TYR A 350 -1.58 -5.88 -17.83
CA TYR A 350 -1.97 -6.91 -16.83
C TYR A 350 -2.95 -6.44 -15.75
N VAL A 351 -3.84 -5.52 -16.10
CA VAL A 351 -4.74 -4.82 -15.17
C VAL A 351 -5.71 -5.78 -14.51
N ARG A 352 -6.30 -6.68 -15.31
CA ARG A 352 -7.31 -7.63 -14.81
C ARG A 352 -6.66 -8.64 -13.87
N THR A 353 -5.44 -9.05 -14.18
CA THR A 353 -4.62 -9.94 -13.34
C THR A 353 -4.30 -9.30 -11.99
N LEU A 354 -3.76 -8.07 -11.99
CA LEU A 354 -3.44 -7.33 -10.77
C LEU A 354 -4.70 -7.07 -9.92
N HIS A 355 -5.81 -6.72 -10.56
CA HIS A 355 -7.10 -6.58 -9.90
C HIS A 355 -7.53 -7.89 -9.21
N LYS A 356 -7.48 -9.03 -9.91
CA LYS A 356 -7.85 -10.33 -9.34
C LYS A 356 -6.94 -10.70 -8.16
N LEU A 357 -5.64 -10.42 -8.24
CA LEU A 357 -4.71 -10.59 -7.11
C LEU A 357 -5.09 -9.71 -5.91
N ALA A 358 -5.45 -8.44 -6.14
CA ALA A 358 -5.84 -7.52 -5.07
C ALA A 358 -7.16 -7.93 -4.40
N VAL A 359 -8.14 -8.44 -5.16
CA VAL A 359 -9.42 -8.90 -4.60
C VAL A 359 -9.23 -10.09 -3.67
N PHE A 360 -8.43 -11.08 -4.09
CA PHE A 360 -8.17 -12.28 -3.28
C PHE A 360 -7.12 -12.04 -2.18
N SER A 361 -6.26 -11.02 -2.32
CA SER A 361 -5.24 -10.64 -1.35
C SER A 361 -4.40 -11.84 -0.83
N PRO A 362 -3.74 -12.60 -1.73
CA PRO A 362 -3.06 -13.84 -1.37
C PRO A 362 -1.89 -13.62 -0.39
N SER A 363 -1.69 -14.52 0.56
CA SER A 363 -0.54 -14.47 1.47
C SER A 363 0.76 -14.87 0.77
N ASN A 364 0.66 -15.76 -0.22
CA ASN A 364 1.77 -16.27 -1.01
C ASN A 364 1.40 -16.25 -2.50
N ILE A 365 2.23 -15.62 -3.33
CA ILE A 365 2.13 -15.62 -4.79
C ILE A 365 3.26 -16.50 -5.33
N LEU A 366 2.90 -17.57 -6.02
CA LEU A 366 3.79 -18.53 -6.66
C LEU A 366 3.95 -18.15 -8.13
N ILE A 367 5.19 -18.02 -8.60
CA ILE A 367 5.49 -17.72 -10.00
C ILE A 367 6.59 -18.64 -10.52
N LEU A 368 6.61 -18.88 -11.84
CA LEU A 368 7.68 -19.67 -12.46
C LEU A 368 9.04 -18.98 -12.31
N ASP A 369 10.04 -19.73 -11.86
CA ASP A 369 11.44 -19.26 -11.75
C ASP A 369 11.99 -18.74 -13.10
N THR A 370 11.55 -19.32 -14.23
CA THR A 370 11.96 -18.81 -15.55
C THR A 370 11.43 -17.41 -15.83
N ALA A 371 10.24 -17.04 -15.34
CA ALA A 371 9.66 -15.72 -15.55
C ALA A 371 10.45 -14.65 -14.78
N ALA A 372 10.91 -14.98 -13.57
CA ALA A 372 11.79 -14.14 -12.77
C ALA A 372 13.16 -13.94 -13.44
N LYS A 373 13.78 -15.03 -13.94
CA LYS A 373 15.07 -14.96 -14.66
C LYS A 373 15.01 -14.11 -15.91
N THR A 374 13.90 -14.16 -16.65
CA THR A 374 13.70 -13.33 -17.85
C THR A 374 13.19 -11.92 -17.56
N LYS A 375 12.90 -11.58 -16.29
CA LYS A 375 12.20 -10.36 -15.87
C LYS A 375 11.00 -10.05 -16.77
N SER A 376 10.06 -10.99 -16.81
CA SER A 376 8.87 -10.76 -17.62
C SER A 376 8.06 -9.57 -17.11
N LYS A 377 7.28 -8.95 -18.00
CA LYS A 377 6.53 -7.74 -17.66
C LYS A 377 5.54 -7.98 -16.51
N LEU A 378 4.87 -9.14 -16.50
CA LEU A 378 4.01 -9.55 -15.40
C LEU A 378 4.77 -9.71 -14.09
N PHE A 379 5.96 -10.33 -14.11
CA PHE A 379 6.80 -10.47 -12.92
C PHE A 379 7.17 -9.10 -12.33
N CYS A 380 7.65 -8.17 -13.17
CA CYS A 380 8.02 -6.82 -12.72
C CYS A 380 6.82 -6.07 -12.14
N LEU A 381 5.64 -6.14 -12.78
CA LEU A 381 4.43 -5.49 -12.28
C LEU A 381 3.95 -6.08 -10.95
N ILE A 382 4.02 -7.40 -10.78
CA ILE A 382 3.68 -8.03 -9.48
C ILE A 382 4.70 -7.59 -8.43
N GLU A 383 6.00 -7.60 -8.75
CA GLU A 383 7.09 -7.19 -7.86
C GLU A 383 6.92 -5.74 -7.39
N GLU A 384 6.57 -4.82 -8.30
CA GLU A 384 6.29 -3.40 -8.00
C GLU A 384 5.07 -3.19 -7.08
N ASN A 385 4.09 -4.10 -7.10
CA ASN A 385 2.84 -3.99 -6.33
C ASN A 385 2.82 -4.89 -5.07
N LEU A 386 3.94 -5.50 -4.67
CA LEU A 386 3.97 -6.44 -3.54
C LEU A 386 3.57 -5.79 -2.21
N ASP A 387 4.04 -4.58 -1.94
CA ASP A 387 3.72 -3.83 -0.72
C ASP A 387 2.23 -3.50 -0.64
N ASP A 388 1.61 -3.16 -1.77
CA ASP A 388 0.18 -2.89 -1.88
C ASP A 388 -0.68 -4.16 -1.68
N LEU A 389 -0.16 -5.32 -2.12
CA LEU A 389 -0.83 -6.62 -2.02
C LEU A 389 -0.63 -7.31 -0.65
N ASN A 390 0.37 -6.89 0.14
CA ASN A 390 0.79 -7.57 1.38
C ASN A 390 1.07 -9.08 1.21
N SER A 391 1.68 -9.45 0.07
CA SER A 391 1.91 -10.85 -0.33
C SER A 391 3.40 -11.22 -0.32
N ASN A 392 3.72 -12.49 -0.06
CA ASN A 392 5.08 -13.01 -0.25
C ASN A 392 5.23 -13.65 -1.64
N LEU A 393 6.23 -13.24 -2.42
CA LEU A 393 6.54 -13.83 -3.71
C LEU A 393 7.45 -15.07 -3.55
N ILE A 394 7.07 -16.19 -4.17
CA ILE A 394 7.78 -17.47 -4.10
C ILE A 394 8.03 -17.99 -5.53
N LEU A 395 9.27 -18.35 -5.82
CA LEU A 395 9.66 -18.91 -7.12
C LEU A 395 9.55 -20.44 -7.08
N LEU A 396 8.87 -21.01 -8.07
CA LEU A 396 8.76 -22.46 -8.24
C LEU A 396 9.37 -22.94 -9.57
N ASP A 397 9.97 -24.13 -9.51
CA ASP A 397 10.51 -24.82 -10.68
C ASP A 397 9.41 -25.19 -11.68
N ARG A 398 9.67 -25.04 -12.98
CA ARG A 398 8.77 -25.36 -14.09
C ARG A 398 8.19 -26.78 -14.00
N ARG A 399 8.91 -27.75 -13.43
CA ARG A 399 8.45 -29.13 -13.29
C ARG A 399 7.13 -29.29 -12.53
N TYR A 400 6.77 -28.32 -11.69
CA TYR A 400 5.53 -28.34 -10.90
C TYR A 400 4.32 -27.77 -11.64
N TRP A 401 4.50 -27.22 -12.84
CA TRP A 401 3.46 -26.52 -13.62
C TRP A 401 2.98 -27.40 -14.77
N ALA A 402 2.36 -28.54 -14.45
CA ALA A 402 1.91 -29.53 -15.43
C ALA A 402 0.38 -29.64 -15.47
N GLU A 403 -0.20 -29.53 -16.67
CA GLU A 403 -1.64 -29.64 -16.89
C GLU A 403 -2.17 -31.02 -16.51
N THR A 404 -1.49 -32.09 -16.92
CA THR A 404 -1.90 -33.47 -16.62
C THR A 404 -2.05 -33.70 -15.11
N THR A 405 -1.06 -33.26 -14.33
CA THR A 405 -1.09 -33.31 -12.86
C THR A 405 -2.21 -32.44 -12.28
N GLY A 406 -2.50 -31.29 -12.90
CA GLY A 406 -3.62 -30.44 -12.49
C GLY A 406 -4.99 -31.11 -12.69
N ILE A 407 -5.20 -31.79 -13.83
CA ILE A 407 -6.42 -32.56 -14.10
C ILE A 407 -6.53 -33.75 -13.13
N GLU A 408 -5.43 -34.48 -12.90
CA GLU A 408 -5.39 -35.56 -11.90
C GLU A 408 -5.78 -35.06 -10.51
N PHE A 409 -5.33 -33.86 -10.10
CA PHE A 409 -5.72 -33.26 -8.82
C PHE A 409 -7.19 -32.82 -8.79
N ILE A 410 -7.75 -32.34 -9.91
CA ILE A 410 -9.19 -32.03 -9.99
C ILE A 410 -10.00 -33.31 -9.81
N GLU A 411 -9.60 -34.40 -10.47
CA GLU A 411 -10.23 -35.73 -10.32
C GLU A 411 -10.12 -36.27 -8.90
N GLN A 412 -8.94 -36.16 -8.30
CA GLN A 412 -8.66 -36.73 -7.00
C GLN A 412 -9.36 -35.97 -5.87
N PHE A 413 -9.28 -34.63 -5.88
CA PHE A 413 -9.69 -33.82 -4.71
C PHE A 413 -11.02 -33.10 -4.88
N GLY A 414 -11.48 -32.84 -6.11
CA GLY A 414 -12.74 -32.15 -6.35
C GLY A 414 -13.96 -32.98 -5.97
N PHE A 415 -15.04 -32.32 -5.52
CA PHE A 415 -16.30 -33.00 -5.21
C PHE A 415 -16.79 -33.83 -6.39
N ILE A 416 -17.14 -35.10 -6.14
CA ILE A 416 -17.39 -36.10 -7.20
C ILE A 416 -18.45 -35.66 -8.23
N GLN A 417 -19.45 -34.91 -7.78
CA GLN A 417 -20.55 -34.39 -8.60
C GLN A 417 -20.15 -33.21 -9.49
N ASP A 418 -19.08 -32.49 -9.13
CA ASP A 418 -18.64 -31.26 -9.82
C ASP A 418 -17.45 -31.52 -10.76
N VAL A 419 -16.71 -32.64 -10.57
CA VAL A 419 -15.49 -32.97 -11.34
C VAL A 419 -15.70 -32.87 -12.85
N ASP A 420 -16.75 -33.49 -13.40
CA ASP A 420 -16.99 -33.47 -14.85
C ASP A 420 -17.31 -32.06 -15.35
N SER A 421 -18.11 -31.31 -14.60
CA SER A 421 -18.44 -29.90 -14.92
C SER A 421 -17.19 -29.01 -14.89
N ILE A 422 -16.31 -29.22 -13.91
CA ILE A 422 -15.05 -28.47 -13.78
C ILE A 422 -14.15 -28.81 -14.95
N LYS A 423 -13.98 -30.11 -15.30
CA LYS A 423 -13.18 -30.54 -16.46
C LYS A 423 -13.65 -29.90 -17.75
N MET A 424 -14.96 -29.89 -18.00
CA MET A 424 -15.53 -29.21 -19.15
C MET A 424 -15.27 -27.70 -19.14
N SER A 425 -15.27 -27.07 -17.95
CA SER A 425 -15.02 -25.63 -17.80
C SER A 425 -13.54 -25.25 -17.95
N VAL A 426 -12.63 -26.13 -17.56
CA VAL A 426 -11.18 -25.91 -17.71
C VAL A 426 -10.64 -26.42 -19.05
N ASP A 427 -11.47 -27.04 -19.88
CA ASP A 427 -11.07 -27.49 -21.22
C ASP A 427 -10.60 -26.29 -22.06
N GLY A 428 -9.38 -26.37 -22.59
CA GLY A 428 -8.71 -25.25 -23.26
C GLY A 428 -8.09 -24.17 -22.35
N ASN A 429 -8.27 -24.25 -21.02
CA ASN A 429 -7.72 -23.32 -20.03
C ASN A 429 -6.40 -23.80 -19.41
N TYR A 430 -5.45 -24.20 -20.27
CA TYR A 430 -4.15 -24.79 -19.94
C TYR A 430 -3.43 -24.10 -18.76
N PHE A 431 -3.33 -22.76 -18.78
CA PHE A 431 -2.52 -22.03 -17.80
C PHE A 431 -3.15 -22.08 -16.41
N SER A 432 -4.47 -21.99 -16.29
CA SER A 432 -5.17 -22.07 -14.99
C SER A 432 -4.97 -23.43 -14.32
N VAL A 433 -4.99 -24.50 -15.10
CA VAL A 433 -4.79 -25.88 -14.61
C VAL A 433 -3.33 -26.10 -14.18
N CYS A 434 -2.36 -25.59 -14.96
CA CYS A 434 -0.95 -25.59 -14.57
C CYS A 434 -0.70 -24.81 -13.26
N CYS A 435 -1.37 -23.66 -13.07
CA CYS A 435 -1.29 -22.90 -11.83
C CYS A 435 -1.83 -23.70 -10.65
N PHE A 436 -2.97 -24.37 -10.83
CA PHE A 436 -3.57 -25.23 -9.80
C PHE A 436 -2.62 -26.37 -9.39
N ALA A 437 -1.99 -27.03 -10.36
CA ALA A 437 -0.99 -28.07 -10.10
C ALA A 437 0.18 -27.55 -9.24
N ALA A 438 0.72 -26.38 -9.59
CA ALA A 438 1.84 -25.77 -8.88
C ALA A 438 1.45 -25.38 -7.44
N ALA A 439 0.26 -24.80 -7.26
CA ALA A 439 -0.24 -24.43 -5.93
C ALA A 439 -0.46 -25.66 -5.03
N MET A 440 -1.06 -26.73 -5.57
CA MET A 440 -1.23 -27.99 -4.84
C MET A 440 0.10 -28.64 -4.47
N LYS A 441 1.09 -28.65 -5.38
CA LYS A 441 2.43 -29.17 -5.08
C LYS A 441 3.18 -28.35 -4.03
N PHE A 442 2.98 -27.04 -4.00
CA PHE A 442 3.52 -26.20 -2.94
C PHE A 442 2.87 -26.51 -1.58
N ILE A 443 1.55 -26.71 -1.54
CA ILE A 443 0.84 -27.09 -0.32
C ILE A 443 1.34 -28.45 0.21
N GLU A 444 1.50 -29.42 -0.68
CA GLU A 444 1.98 -30.77 -0.36
C GLU A 444 3.43 -30.74 0.17
N LEU A 445 4.35 -30.14 -0.57
CA LEU A 445 5.80 -30.24 -0.31
C LEU A 445 6.33 -29.18 0.66
N ALA A 446 5.87 -27.94 0.54
CA ALA A 446 6.34 -26.85 1.39
C ALA A 446 5.50 -26.76 2.66
N LEU A 447 4.17 -26.88 2.54
CA LEU A 447 3.25 -26.74 3.69
C LEU A 447 2.98 -28.04 4.46
N ASN A 448 3.43 -29.20 3.97
CA ASN A 448 3.18 -30.52 4.58
C ASN A 448 1.68 -30.77 4.88
N LYS A 449 0.81 -30.27 3.99
CA LYS A 449 -0.64 -30.42 4.07
C LYS A 449 -1.15 -31.12 2.82
N THR A 450 -2.19 -31.93 2.97
CA THR A 450 -2.90 -32.56 1.85
C THR A 450 -4.41 -32.56 2.09
N PHE A 451 -5.18 -32.93 1.08
CA PHE A 451 -6.62 -33.04 1.13
C PHE A 451 -7.05 -34.52 0.93
N PRO A 452 -8.11 -34.98 1.58
CA PRO A 452 -8.71 -36.26 1.29
C PRO A 452 -9.35 -36.26 -0.10
N PRO A 453 -9.54 -37.44 -0.71
CA PRO A 453 -10.24 -37.55 -1.97
C PRO A 453 -11.63 -36.91 -1.91
N HIS A 454 -12.02 -36.25 -3.00
CA HIS A 454 -13.35 -35.64 -3.19
C HIS A 454 -13.82 -34.70 -2.07
N SER A 455 -12.92 -33.89 -1.51
CA SER A 455 -13.21 -33.03 -0.34
C SER A 455 -12.99 -31.53 -0.55
N LEU A 456 -12.27 -31.14 -1.61
CA LEU A 456 -11.91 -29.74 -1.89
C LEU A 456 -12.96 -29.10 -2.81
N ARG A 457 -13.44 -27.90 -2.45
CA ARG A 457 -14.33 -27.11 -3.32
C ARG A 457 -13.49 -26.49 -4.43
N ILE A 458 -13.59 -27.03 -5.64
CA ILE A 458 -12.88 -26.50 -6.81
C ILE A 458 -13.91 -25.85 -7.73
N ARG A 459 -13.65 -24.60 -8.16
CA ARG A 459 -14.47 -23.92 -9.15
C ARG A 459 -13.63 -23.20 -10.19
N TYR A 460 -14.11 -23.19 -11.42
CA TYR A 460 -13.58 -22.33 -12.46
C TYR A 460 -14.41 -21.03 -12.51
N GLU A 461 -13.74 -19.89 -12.39
CA GLU A 461 -14.37 -18.58 -12.44
C GLU A 461 -13.85 -17.81 -13.66
N ALA A 462 -14.75 -17.58 -14.62
CA ALA A 462 -14.45 -16.74 -15.77
C ALA A 462 -14.23 -15.28 -15.33
N SER A 463 -13.46 -14.51 -16.10
CA SER A 463 -13.25 -13.08 -15.82
C SER A 463 -14.50 -12.22 -16.10
N GLU A 464 -15.57 -12.80 -16.63
CA GLU A 464 -16.79 -12.11 -17.09
C GLU A 464 -17.92 -12.32 -16.06
N GLY A 465 -18.69 -11.26 -15.75
CA GLY A 465 -19.85 -11.35 -14.82
C GLY A 465 -19.76 -10.50 -13.54
N THR A 466 -18.63 -9.79 -13.33
CA THR A 466 -18.46 -8.86 -12.20
C THR A 466 -17.92 -7.52 -12.67
N MET A 467 -18.27 -6.44 -11.96
CA MET A 467 -17.80 -5.09 -12.26
C MET A 467 -16.33 -4.96 -11.89
N MET A 468 -15.53 -4.42 -12.80
CA MET A 468 -14.12 -4.12 -12.57
C MET A 468 -13.99 -2.78 -11.85
N ILE A 469 -13.30 -2.78 -10.71
CA ILE A 469 -12.99 -1.57 -9.94
C ILE A 469 -11.48 -1.55 -9.72
N ASP A 470 -10.79 -0.53 -10.22
CA ASP A 470 -9.35 -0.47 -10.05
C ASP A 470 -8.95 -0.19 -8.58
N LEU A 471 -7.69 -0.53 -8.24
CA LEU A 471 -7.19 -0.41 -6.86
C LEU A 471 -7.23 1.03 -6.34
N SER A 472 -6.90 2.00 -7.20
CA SER A 472 -6.91 3.41 -6.83
C SER A 472 -8.33 3.89 -6.52
N THR A 473 -9.32 3.39 -7.27
CA THR A 473 -10.75 3.61 -7.02
C THR A 473 -11.24 2.96 -5.73
N ILE A 474 -10.86 1.71 -5.44
CA ILE A 474 -11.23 1.01 -4.20
C ILE A 474 -10.78 1.83 -2.98
N ARG A 475 -9.54 2.35 -3.02
CA ARG A 475 -8.98 3.20 -1.97
C ARG A 475 -9.67 4.58 -1.93
N SER A 476 -9.82 5.24 -3.08
CA SER A 476 -10.37 6.59 -3.19
C SER A 476 -11.84 6.70 -2.77
N LEU A 477 -12.62 5.65 -3.03
CA LEU A 477 -14.02 5.55 -2.62
C LEU A 477 -14.21 5.00 -1.20
N GLU A 478 -13.14 4.60 -0.51
CA GLU A 478 -13.20 3.99 0.82
C GLU A 478 -14.16 2.77 0.84
N LEU A 479 -14.07 1.89 -0.17
CA LEU A 479 -14.99 0.75 -0.28
C LEU A 479 -14.80 -0.24 0.86
N ILE A 480 -13.54 -0.50 1.22
CA ILE A 480 -13.17 -1.50 2.25
C ILE A 480 -12.55 -0.85 3.49
N GLN A 481 -11.76 0.20 3.30
CA GLN A 481 -10.97 0.81 4.36
C GLN A 481 -11.03 2.33 4.25
N ASN A 482 -11.05 2.99 5.40
CA ASN A 482 -10.99 4.44 5.49
C ASN A 482 -9.55 4.94 5.26
N LEU A 483 -9.41 6.07 4.55
CA LEU A 483 -8.12 6.64 4.17
C LEU A 483 -7.39 7.30 5.35
N GLN A 484 -8.10 7.94 6.27
CA GLN A 484 -7.51 8.67 7.40
C GLN A 484 -7.21 7.76 8.60
N ASN A 485 -8.13 6.85 8.90
CA ASN A 485 -8.01 5.91 10.01
C ASN A 485 -8.32 4.50 9.56
N GLN A 486 -7.27 3.74 9.26
CA GLN A 486 -7.33 2.34 8.84
C GLN A 486 -8.12 1.40 9.78
N LYS A 487 -8.32 1.78 11.05
CA LYS A 487 -9.10 1.01 12.03
C LYS A 487 -10.57 1.40 12.10
N SER A 488 -10.97 2.52 11.50
CA SER A 488 -12.35 2.97 11.56
C SER A 488 -13.27 2.09 10.69
N ARG A 489 -14.52 1.92 11.11
CA ARG A 489 -15.58 1.30 10.31
C ARG A 489 -16.22 2.26 9.29
N ASP A 490 -15.70 3.49 9.19
CA ASP A 490 -16.19 4.55 8.31
C ASP A 490 -15.76 4.30 6.84
N CYS A 491 -16.26 3.22 6.27
CA CYS A 491 -16.07 2.79 4.88
C CYS A 491 -17.37 2.11 4.39
N LEU A 492 -17.54 1.93 3.08
CA LEU A 492 -18.78 1.35 2.54
C LEU A 492 -19.04 -0.05 3.13
N PHE A 493 -18.03 -0.90 3.13
CA PHE A 493 -18.07 -2.22 3.75
C PHE A 493 -18.45 -2.15 5.24
N GLY A 494 -17.78 -1.30 6.02
CA GLY A 494 -18.01 -1.21 7.46
C GLY A 494 -19.41 -0.76 7.83
N ILE A 495 -20.03 0.07 6.99
CA ILE A 495 -21.39 0.60 7.15
C ILE A 495 -22.48 -0.40 6.76
N LEU A 496 -22.23 -1.21 5.73
CA LEU A 496 -23.15 -2.25 5.28
C LEU A 496 -23.00 -3.55 6.07
N ASN A 497 -21.87 -3.73 6.76
CA ASN A 497 -21.54 -4.96 7.47
C ASN A 497 -22.15 -5.01 8.87
N GLU A 498 -23.38 -5.50 8.94
CA GLU A 498 -24.12 -5.89 10.15
C GLU A 498 -24.40 -7.41 10.14
N THR A 499 -23.48 -8.15 9.50
CA THR A 499 -23.46 -9.61 9.46
C THR A 499 -23.13 -10.20 10.83
N LEU A 500 -23.69 -11.36 11.13
CA LEU A 500 -23.53 -12.03 12.42
C LEU A 500 -22.51 -13.17 12.36
N THR A 501 -22.16 -13.63 11.16
CA THR A 501 -21.23 -14.74 10.92
C THR A 501 -19.98 -14.26 10.18
N PRO A 502 -18.80 -14.81 10.48
CA PRO A 502 -17.57 -14.47 9.75
C PRO A 502 -17.66 -14.76 8.24
N MET A 503 -18.32 -15.86 7.86
CA MET A 503 -18.56 -16.23 6.46
C MET A 503 -19.43 -15.23 5.72
N GLY A 504 -20.50 -14.71 6.34
CA GLY A 504 -21.31 -13.63 5.79
C GLY A 504 -20.50 -12.35 5.58
N SER A 505 -19.69 -11.96 6.57
CA SER A 505 -18.80 -10.79 6.46
C SER A 505 -17.79 -10.92 5.30
N ARG A 506 -17.22 -12.11 5.10
CA ARG A 506 -16.29 -12.38 3.98
C ARG A 506 -16.99 -12.31 2.63
N LEU A 507 -18.18 -12.89 2.53
CA LEU A 507 -18.99 -12.84 1.31
C LEU A 507 -19.41 -11.41 0.97
N LEU A 508 -19.80 -10.61 1.96
CA LEU A 508 -20.11 -9.19 1.76
C LEU A 508 -18.89 -8.42 1.22
N ARG A 509 -17.71 -8.64 1.81
CA ARG A 509 -16.47 -8.01 1.33
C ARG A 509 -16.20 -8.36 -0.13
N SER A 510 -16.33 -9.63 -0.49
CA SER A 510 -16.17 -10.10 -1.87
C SER A 510 -17.18 -9.44 -2.80
N ASN A 511 -18.46 -9.38 -2.42
CA ASN A 511 -19.49 -8.71 -3.22
C ASN A 511 -19.20 -7.20 -3.42
N VAL A 512 -18.68 -6.49 -2.41
CA VAL A 512 -18.32 -5.06 -2.53
C VAL A 512 -17.16 -4.84 -3.51
N LEU A 513 -16.19 -5.75 -3.55
CA LEU A 513 -15.05 -5.69 -4.45
C LEU A 513 -15.37 -6.19 -5.87
N GLN A 514 -16.34 -7.09 -6.00
CA GLN A 514 -16.80 -7.66 -7.26
C GLN A 514 -18.33 -7.59 -7.38
N PRO A 515 -18.91 -6.38 -7.57
CA PRO A 515 -20.35 -6.25 -7.78
C PRO A 515 -20.82 -7.03 -9.01
N LEU A 516 -22.04 -7.53 -8.99
CA LEU A 516 -22.59 -8.37 -10.06
C LEU A 516 -22.93 -7.53 -11.29
N THR A 517 -22.75 -8.11 -12.48
CA THR A 517 -23.25 -7.54 -13.74
C THR A 517 -24.46 -8.29 -14.30
N ASP A 518 -24.77 -9.48 -13.79
CA ASP A 518 -25.97 -10.23 -14.19
C ASP A 518 -27.24 -9.67 -13.54
N GLN A 519 -28.14 -9.19 -14.39
CA GLN A 519 -29.41 -8.60 -13.97
C GLN A 519 -30.33 -9.61 -13.29
N GLN A 520 -30.41 -10.86 -13.78
CA GLN A 520 -31.35 -11.85 -13.23
C GLN A 520 -30.98 -12.21 -11.79
N THR A 521 -29.69 -12.47 -11.53
CA THR A 521 -29.19 -12.73 -10.18
C THR A 521 -29.45 -11.54 -9.25
N LEU A 522 -29.24 -10.30 -9.71
CA LEU A 522 -29.54 -9.10 -8.92
C LEU A 522 -31.02 -9.00 -8.55
N GLU A 523 -31.93 -9.25 -9.49
CA GLU A 523 -33.37 -9.23 -9.25
C GLU A 523 -33.79 -10.26 -8.20
N THR A 524 -33.26 -11.50 -8.28
CA THR A 524 -33.53 -12.53 -7.27
C THR A 524 -33.04 -12.13 -5.87
N ARG A 525 -31.90 -11.41 -5.79
CA ARG A 525 -31.35 -10.89 -4.53
C ARG A 525 -32.22 -9.78 -3.96
N TYR A 526 -32.70 -8.86 -4.79
CA TYR A 526 -33.63 -7.80 -4.36
C TYR A 526 -34.97 -8.35 -3.87
N ASP A 527 -35.50 -9.38 -4.51
CA ASP A 527 -36.76 -10.00 -4.06
C ASP A 527 -36.61 -10.67 -2.70
N ALA A 528 -35.48 -11.33 -2.44
CA ALA A 528 -35.17 -11.92 -1.14
C ALA A 528 -35.01 -10.85 -0.05
N LEU A 529 -34.28 -9.76 -0.35
CA LEU A 529 -34.11 -8.62 0.55
C LEU A 529 -35.45 -7.92 0.86
N GLN A 530 -36.30 -7.73 -0.16
CA GLN A 530 -37.63 -7.15 0.00
C GLN A 530 -38.53 -8.03 0.89
N GLU A 531 -38.45 -9.36 0.74
CA GLU A 531 -39.21 -10.29 1.58
C GLU A 531 -38.73 -10.27 3.04
N LEU A 532 -37.42 -10.28 3.29
CA LEU A 532 -36.87 -10.20 4.64
C LEU A 532 -37.19 -8.87 5.33
N SER A 533 -37.10 -7.74 4.62
CA SER A 533 -37.40 -6.41 5.17
C SER A 533 -38.90 -6.20 5.44
N SER A 534 -39.80 -6.86 4.69
CA SER A 534 -41.25 -6.72 4.88
C SER A 534 -41.84 -7.67 5.93
N LYS A 535 -41.18 -8.80 6.22
CA LYS A 535 -41.63 -9.80 7.19
C LYS A 535 -40.78 -9.75 8.46
N GLU A 536 -41.17 -8.93 9.43
CA GLU A 536 -40.43 -8.72 10.68
C GLU A 536 -40.16 -10.03 11.45
N ASP A 537 -41.16 -10.91 11.60
CA ASP A 537 -41.01 -12.18 12.32
C ASP A 537 -39.90 -13.05 11.70
N MET A 538 -39.87 -13.14 10.36
CA MET A 538 -38.86 -13.89 9.61
C MET A 538 -37.46 -13.26 9.79
N PHE A 539 -37.37 -11.94 9.77
CA PHE A 539 -36.13 -11.21 9.98
C PHE A 539 -35.55 -11.45 11.39
N PHE A 540 -36.34 -11.28 12.44
CA PHE A 540 -35.88 -11.48 13.82
C PHE A 540 -35.53 -12.96 14.10
N ALA A 541 -36.34 -13.90 13.61
CA ALA A 541 -36.04 -15.33 13.73
C ALA A 541 -34.74 -15.71 13.01
N THR A 542 -34.52 -15.16 11.80
CA THR A 542 -33.29 -15.39 11.02
C THR A 542 -32.07 -14.85 11.76
N ARG A 543 -32.10 -13.60 12.27
CA ARG A 543 -30.97 -13.03 13.03
C ARG A 543 -30.70 -13.79 14.34
N ALA A 544 -31.74 -14.25 15.03
CA ALA A 544 -31.58 -15.06 16.24
C ALA A 544 -30.89 -16.40 15.93
N ALA A 545 -31.27 -17.08 14.84
CA ALA A 545 -30.64 -18.32 14.41
C ALA A 545 -29.15 -18.10 14.03
N LEU A 546 -28.87 -17.10 13.19
CA LEU A 546 -27.51 -16.78 12.71
C LEU A 546 -26.53 -16.46 13.83
N LYS A 547 -26.98 -15.84 14.93
CA LYS A 547 -26.11 -15.45 16.06
C LYS A 547 -25.43 -16.63 16.75
N THR A 548 -26.00 -17.83 16.65
CA THR A 548 -25.48 -19.04 17.30
C THR A 548 -24.44 -19.79 16.45
N ILE A 549 -24.30 -19.41 15.19
CA ILE A 549 -23.50 -20.10 14.18
C ILE A 549 -22.03 -19.70 14.32
N LEU A 550 -21.16 -20.71 14.43
CA LEU A 550 -19.71 -20.54 14.42
C LEU A 550 -19.18 -20.35 12.99
N ASP A 551 -17.88 -20.11 12.83
CA ASP A 551 -17.25 -20.02 11.50
C ASP A 551 -17.22 -21.40 10.81
N ALA A 552 -18.29 -21.73 10.09
CA ALA A 552 -18.51 -23.04 9.47
C ALA A 552 -17.44 -23.36 8.42
N ASP A 553 -17.12 -22.42 7.53
CA ASP A 553 -16.09 -22.63 6.49
C ASP A 553 -14.77 -23.05 7.12
N LYS A 554 -14.35 -22.38 8.21
CA LYS A 554 -13.11 -22.71 8.92
C LYS A 554 -13.18 -24.09 9.55
N ILE A 555 -14.27 -24.43 10.22
CA ILE A 555 -14.47 -25.75 10.83
C ILE A 555 -14.39 -26.86 9.78
N LEU A 556 -15.16 -26.73 8.69
CA LEU A 556 -15.20 -27.71 7.60
C LEU A 556 -13.83 -27.85 6.93
N THR A 557 -13.13 -26.73 6.73
CA THR A 557 -11.79 -26.73 6.14
C THR A 557 -10.76 -27.46 7.00
N GLN A 558 -10.81 -27.28 8.32
CA GLN A 558 -9.90 -28.00 9.22
C GLN A 558 -10.17 -29.51 9.27
N LEU A 559 -11.35 -29.98 8.86
CA LEU A 559 -11.67 -31.40 8.76
C LEU A 559 -11.19 -32.02 7.44
N ILE A 560 -10.98 -31.22 6.39
CA ILE A 560 -10.39 -31.66 5.11
C ILE A 560 -8.88 -31.46 5.06
N ILE A 561 -8.28 -30.56 5.82
CA ILE A 561 -6.82 -30.42 5.81
C ILE A 561 -6.19 -31.54 6.65
N ILE A 562 -5.42 -32.41 5.99
CA ILE A 562 -4.69 -33.50 6.63
C ILE A 562 -3.21 -33.11 6.73
N PRO A 563 -2.62 -33.07 7.94
CA PRO A 563 -1.18 -32.92 8.08
C PRO A 563 -0.46 -34.20 7.63
N THR A 564 0.63 -34.08 6.88
CA THR A 564 1.41 -35.27 6.45
C THR A 564 2.13 -35.96 7.61
N LYS A 565 2.30 -35.28 8.74
CA LYS A 565 2.84 -35.82 10.00
C LYS A 565 1.88 -35.51 11.16
N PRO A 566 1.08 -36.47 11.65
CA PRO A 566 0.18 -36.25 12.77
C PRO A 566 0.98 -36.02 14.06
N SER A 567 0.54 -35.05 14.86
CA SER A 567 1.08 -34.73 16.18
C SER A 567 -0.02 -34.81 17.23
N LEU A 568 0.34 -34.87 18.52
CA LEU A 568 -0.67 -34.83 19.59
C LEU A 568 -1.56 -33.57 19.50
N GLN A 569 -0.98 -32.45 19.05
CA GLN A 569 -1.73 -31.20 18.84
C GLN A 569 -2.77 -31.31 17.73
N SER A 570 -2.49 -32.06 16.65
CA SER A 570 -3.49 -32.25 15.59
C SER A 570 -4.68 -33.09 16.06
N THR A 571 -4.45 -34.08 16.93
CA THR A 571 -5.51 -34.85 17.57
C THR A 571 -6.38 -33.98 18.48
N GLU A 572 -5.76 -33.19 19.35
CA GLU A 572 -6.48 -32.25 20.21
C GLU A 572 -7.34 -31.25 19.41
N GLN A 573 -6.82 -30.77 18.28
CA GLN A 573 -7.54 -29.88 17.38
C GLN A 573 -8.71 -30.59 16.68
N SER A 574 -8.49 -31.81 16.18
CA SER A 574 -9.52 -32.62 15.51
C SER A 574 -10.73 -32.85 16.42
N ILE A 575 -10.51 -33.17 17.70
CA ILE A 575 -11.59 -33.31 18.68
C ILE A 575 -12.37 -32.00 18.82
N ASN A 576 -11.69 -30.86 18.94
CA ASN A 576 -12.38 -29.56 19.06
C ASN A 576 -13.19 -29.26 17.79
N HIS A 577 -12.64 -29.54 16.60
CA HIS A 577 -13.32 -29.28 15.33
C HIS A 577 -14.58 -30.14 15.17
N VAL A 578 -14.55 -31.42 15.59
CA VAL A 578 -15.75 -32.28 15.61
C VAL A 578 -16.82 -31.73 16.55
N ILE A 579 -16.43 -31.22 17.73
CA ILE A 579 -17.40 -30.62 18.67
C ILE A 579 -17.98 -29.31 18.11
N MET A 580 -17.15 -28.49 17.47
CA MET A 580 -17.61 -27.28 16.78
C MET A 580 -18.54 -27.63 15.60
N LEU A 581 -18.25 -28.72 14.88
CA LEU A 581 -19.12 -29.23 13.82
C LEU A 581 -20.47 -29.68 14.38
N LYS A 582 -20.49 -30.40 15.52
CA LYS A 582 -21.73 -30.77 16.21
C LYS A 582 -22.59 -29.54 16.51
N GLN A 583 -21.98 -28.48 17.05
CA GLN A 583 -22.68 -27.23 17.31
C GLN A 583 -23.20 -26.58 16.03
N PHE A 584 -22.41 -26.56 14.95
CA PHE A 584 -22.83 -26.05 13.66
C PHE A 584 -24.03 -26.83 13.10
N VAL A 585 -23.95 -28.16 13.08
CA VAL A 585 -25.03 -29.04 12.60
C VAL A 585 -26.33 -28.81 13.38
N ALA A 586 -26.25 -28.66 14.70
CA ALA A 586 -27.40 -28.34 15.53
C ALA A 586 -28.03 -26.96 15.22
N SER A 587 -27.20 -25.98 14.81
CA SER A 587 -27.66 -24.61 14.49
C SER A 587 -28.34 -24.46 13.13
N ILE A 588 -28.25 -25.45 12.24
CA ILE A 588 -28.90 -25.42 10.91
C ILE A 588 -30.42 -25.50 11.03
N GLN A 589 -30.94 -26.27 11.98
CA GLN A 589 -32.39 -26.47 12.18
C GLN A 589 -33.14 -25.16 12.45
N PRO A 590 -32.70 -24.30 13.40
CA PRO A 590 -33.29 -22.96 13.58
C PRO A 590 -33.32 -22.11 12.31
N VAL A 591 -32.32 -22.21 11.42
CA VAL A 591 -32.29 -21.47 10.15
C VAL A 591 -33.39 -21.97 9.21
N TYR A 592 -33.56 -23.29 9.11
CA TYR A 592 -34.63 -23.89 8.31
C TYR A 592 -36.03 -23.47 8.79
N GLU A 593 -36.22 -23.41 10.11
CA GLU A 593 -37.47 -22.99 10.75
C GLU A 593 -37.75 -21.49 10.57
N ALA A 594 -36.71 -20.64 10.68
CA ALA A 594 -36.83 -19.20 10.48
C ALA A 594 -37.33 -18.83 9.07
N LEU A 595 -37.02 -19.65 8.06
CA LEU A 595 -37.41 -19.44 6.67
C LEU A 595 -38.76 -20.07 6.29
N ILE A 596 -39.55 -20.54 7.27
CA ILE A 596 -40.89 -21.06 7.00
C ILE A 596 -41.76 -19.96 6.33
N GLY A 597 -42.41 -20.32 5.23
CA GLY A 597 -43.28 -19.40 4.48
C GLY A 597 -42.54 -18.43 3.55
N SER A 598 -41.25 -18.66 3.26
CA SER A 598 -40.51 -17.92 2.24
C SER A 598 -41.09 -18.12 0.83
N LYS A 599 -41.17 -17.04 0.04
CA LYS A 599 -41.76 -17.02 -1.30
C LYS A 599 -40.72 -16.80 -2.40
N SER A 600 -39.73 -15.95 -2.13
CA SER A 600 -38.63 -15.65 -3.05
C SER A 600 -37.81 -16.90 -3.38
N VAL A 601 -37.32 -16.96 -4.62
CA VAL A 601 -36.58 -18.13 -5.15
C VAL A 601 -35.32 -18.39 -4.32
N MET A 602 -34.58 -17.34 -4.00
CA MET A 602 -33.33 -17.43 -3.27
C MET A 602 -33.52 -17.94 -1.83
N LEU A 603 -34.50 -17.41 -1.07
CA LEU A 603 -34.77 -17.88 0.30
C LEU A 603 -35.32 -19.30 0.33
N LYS A 604 -36.09 -19.71 -0.69
CA LYS A 604 -36.54 -21.11 -0.84
C LYS A 604 -35.38 -22.05 -1.09
N GLU A 605 -34.43 -21.65 -1.93
CA GLU A 605 -33.24 -22.46 -2.23
C GLU A 605 -32.34 -22.58 -0.99
N ILE A 606 -32.11 -21.49 -0.25
CA ILE A 606 -31.39 -21.50 1.02
C ILE A 606 -32.06 -22.46 2.01
N ARG A 607 -33.39 -22.37 2.15
CA ARG A 607 -34.16 -23.27 3.02
C ARG A 607 -34.07 -24.73 2.56
N ARG A 608 -34.12 -24.99 1.26
CA ARG A 608 -33.99 -26.33 0.68
C ARG A 608 -32.63 -26.95 1.01
N ASN A 609 -31.56 -26.16 0.93
CA ASN A 609 -30.23 -26.63 1.28
C ASN A 609 -30.11 -26.94 2.79
N CYS A 610 -30.81 -26.19 3.65
CA CYS A 610 -30.86 -26.43 5.09
C CYS A 610 -31.89 -27.50 5.53
N THR A 611 -32.37 -28.36 4.61
CA THR A 611 -33.45 -29.32 4.94
C THR A 611 -32.97 -30.40 5.91
N PRO A 612 -33.78 -30.77 6.94
CA PRO A 612 -33.38 -31.76 7.94
C PRO A 612 -33.01 -33.13 7.35
N SER A 613 -33.64 -33.56 6.26
CA SER A 613 -33.35 -34.84 5.60
C SER A 613 -31.90 -34.99 5.13
N SER A 614 -31.26 -33.89 4.74
CA SER A 614 -29.88 -33.90 4.26
C SER A 614 -28.87 -33.84 5.42
N ILE A 615 -29.31 -33.38 6.58
CA ILE A 615 -28.45 -33.10 7.75
C ILE A 615 -28.57 -34.23 8.79
N TYR A 616 -29.71 -34.90 8.87
CA TYR A 616 -29.98 -35.98 9.82
C TYR A 616 -28.94 -37.09 9.82
N PRO A 617 -28.46 -37.62 8.66
CA PRO A 617 -27.41 -38.64 8.65
C PRO A 617 -26.12 -38.17 9.33
N ILE A 618 -25.73 -36.92 9.11
CA ILE A 618 -24.52 -36.33 9.71
C ILE A 618 -24.70 -36.18 11.22
N LYS A 619 -25.89 -35.75 11.65
CA LYS A 619 -26.22 -35.61 13.07
C LYS A 619 -26.19 -36.98 13.77
N GLU A 620 -26.78 -38.00 13.17
CA GLU A 620 -26.82 -39.36 13.72
C GLU A 620 -25.41 -39.94 13.92
N LEU A 621 -24.52 -39.79 12.92
CA LEU A 621 -23.12 -40.18 13.03
C LEU A 621 -22.41 -39.45 14.19
N ILE A 622 -22.64 -38.15 14.34
CA ILE A 622 -22.05 -37.39 15.45
C ILE A 622 -22.60 -37.86 16.80
N ASP A 623 -23.91 -38.11 16.92
CA ASP A 623 -24.57 -38.51 18.17
C ASP A 623 -24.25 -39.97 18.59
N GLU A 624 -23.82 -40.81 17.64
CA GLU A 624 -23.28 -42.16 17.90
C GLU A 624 -21.91 -42.09 18.58
N PHE A 625 -21.00 -41.25 18.07
CA PHE A 625 -19.61 -41.18 18.52
C PHE A 625 -19.34 -40.16 19.62
N VAL A 626 -20.10 -39.06 19.70
CA VAL A 626 -19.83 -37.90 20.59
C VAL A 626 -20.91 -37.77 21.66
N ASN A 627 -20.52 -37.53 22.91
CA ASN A 627 -21.45 -37.34 24.02
C ASN A 627 -22.37 -36.11 23.83
N GLU A 628 -23.64 -36.25 24.25
CA GLU A 628 -24.70 -35.24 24.09
C GLU A 628 -24.36 -33.90 24.74
N ASP A 629 -23.92 -33.91 26.01
CA ASP A 629 -23.74 -32.73 26.87
C ASP A 629 -22.51 -31.85 26.55
N ILE A 630 -21.76 -32.18 25.49
CA ILE A 630 -20.47 -31.54 25.23
C ILE A 630 -20.62 -30.32 24.34
N THR A 631 -20.35 -29.16 24.93
CA THR A 631 -20.31 -27.85 24.26
C THR A 631 -18.90 -27.30 24.23
N TYR A 632 -18.51 -26.60 23.16
CA TYR A 632 -17.18 -25.99 23.02
C TYR A 632 -16.83 -25.07 24.21
N ALA A 633 -15.75 -25.40 24.94
CA ALA A 633 -15.28 -24.63 26.09
C ALA A 633 -14.08 -23.73 25.74
N LYS A 634 -13.88 -22.65 26.50
CA LYS A 634 -12.75 -21.71 26.30
C LYS A 634 -11.68 -21.78 27.39
N GLN A 635 -12.01 -22.27 28.59
CA GLN A 635 -11.02 -22.33 29.68
C GLN A 635 -10.10 -23.55 29.52
N PRO A 636 -8.80 -23.47 29.85
CA PRO A 636 -7.84 -24.56 29.63
C PRO A 636 -8.22 -25.89 30.29
N LEU A 637 -8.74 -25.86 31.52
CA LEU A 637 -9.15 -27.06 32.25
C LEU A 637 -10.46 -27.65 31.67
N GLU A 638 -11.42 -26.80 31.32
CA GLU A 638 -12.67 -27.22 30.70
C GLU A 638 -12.41 -27.83 29.32
N LEU A 639 -11.53 -27.23 28.51
CA LEU A 639 -11.06 -27.77 27.22
C LEU A 639 -10.44 -29.16 27.41
N ARG A 640 -9.60 -29.32 28.43
CA ARG A 640 -8.99 -30.61 28.75
C ARG A 640 -10.03 -31.67 29.08
N ASN A 641 -10.97 -31.35 29.98
CA ASN A 641 -12.03 -32.26 30.39
C ASN A 641 -12.96 -32.60 29.22
N GLN A 642 -13.35 -31.60 28.44
CA GLN A 642 -14.11 -31.76 27.21
C GLN A 642 -13.45 -32.75 26.27
N ARG A 643 -12.14 -32.63 26.01
CA ARG A 643 -11.41 -33.54 25.12
C ARG A 643 -11.36 -34.95 25.68
N THR A 644 -11.14 -35.09 26.98
CA THR A 644 -11.11 -36.39 27.68
C THR A 644 -12.44 -37.13 27.54
N TYR A 645 -13.56 -36.43 27.68
CA TYR A 645 -14.89 -37.03 27.67
C TYR A 645 -15.65 -36.86 26.34
N ALA A 646 -15.00 -36.34 25.29
CA ALA A 646 -15.62 -36.07 23.97
C ALA A 646 -16.36 -37.28 23.39
N VAL A 647 -15.65 -38.41 23.28
CA VAL A 647 -16.15 -39.66 22.70
C VAL A 647 -17.13 -40.34 23.67
N LYS A 648 -18.23 -40.90 23.17
CA LYS A 648 -19.23 -41.61 23.97
C LYS A 648 -18.65 -42.87 24.62
N SER A 649 -19.10 -43.21 25.82
CA SER A 649 -18.70 -44.46 26.48
C SER A 649 -19.25 -45.67 25.73
N GLY A 650 -18.50 -46.77 25.70
CA GLY A 650 -18.86 -47.98 24.95
C GLY A 650 -18.36 -48.02 23.50
N VAL A 651 -17.87 -46.91 22.94
CA VAL A 651 -17.24 -46.88 21.60
C VAL A 651 -15.90 -47.64 21.60
N ASN A 652 -15.14 -47.53 22.70
CA ASN A 652 -13.88 -48.25 22.87
C ASN A 652 -13.65 -48.59 24.34
N GLY A 653 -13.66 -49.89 24.68
CA GLY A 653 -13.48 -50.35 26.06
C GLY A 653 -12.13 -49.95 26.68
N LEU A 654 -11.06 -49.86 25.88
CA LEU A 654 -9.75 -49.41 26.37
C LEU A 654 -9.74 -47.91 26.70
N LEU A 655 -10.47 -47.10 25.92
CA LEU A 655 -10.63 -45.67 26.19
C LEU A 655 -11.35 -45.44 27.52
N ASP A 656 -12.37 -46.24 27.82
CA ASP A 656 -13.12 -46.15 29.08
C ASP A 656 -12.24 -46.51 30.29
N VAL A 657 -11.35 -47.50 30.15
CA VAL A 657 -10.34 -47.82 31.18
C VAL A 657 -9.36 -46.67 31.38
N ALA A 658 -8.83 -46.08 30.30
CA ALA A 658 -7.91 -44.94 30.39
C ALA A 658 -8.56 -43.71 31.05
N ARG A 659 -9.86 -43.47 30.79
CA ARG A 659 -10.65 -42.42 31.43
C ARG A 659 -10.85 -42.66 32.92
N GLN A 660 -11.05 -43.91 33.34
CA GLN A 660 -11.16 -44.26 34.74
C GLN A 660 -9.85 -43.95 35.48
N THR A 661 -8.70 -44.33 34.89
CA THR A 661 -7.37 -43.97 35.42
C THR A 661 -7.16 -42.47 35.51
N TYR A 662 -7.59 -41.71 34.50
CA TYR A 662 -7.53 -40.24 34.52
C TYR A 662 -8.41 -39.64 35.64
N LYS A 663 -9.61 -40.18 35.85
CA LYS A 663 -10.53 -39.74 36.90
C LYS A 663 -9.94 -40.01 38.29
N GLU A 664 -9.44 -41.22 38.52
CA GLU A 664 -8.77 -41.61 39.77
C GLU A 664 -7.55 -40.72 40.04
N ALA A 665 -6.71 -40.46 39.04
CA ALA A 665 -5.55 -39.58 39.21
C ALA A 665 -5.93 -38.12 39.55
N ASN A 666 -7.06 -37.61 39.07
CA ASN A 666 -7.56 -36.29 39.50
C ASN A 666 -8.11 -36.32 40.92
N MET A 667 -8.81 -37.39 41.32
CA MET A 667 -9.26 -37.59 42.70
C MET A 667 -8.06 -37.60 43.67
N ASP A 668 -6.98 -38.32 43.31
CA ASP A 668 -5.73 -38.33 44.09
C ASP A 668 -5.18 -36.91 44.32
N VAL A 669 -5.28 -36.00 43.35
CA VAL A 669 -4.79 -34.62 43.52
C VAL A 669 -5.69 -33.83 44.47
N HIS A 670 -7.00 -34.02 44.42
CA HIS A 670 -7.91 -33.37 45.35
C HIS A 670 -7.68 -33.85 46.79
N GLU A 671 -7.53 -35.16 47.01
CA GLU A 671 -7.20 -35.73 48.32
C GLU A 671 -5.87 -35.18 48.87
N LEU A 672 -4.83 -35.05 48.02
CA LEU A 672 -3.56 -34.44 48.42
C LEU A 672 -3.72 -32.97 48.86
N VAL A 673 -4.58 -32.21 48.18
CA VAL A 673 -4.83 -30.81 48.55
C VAL A 673 -5.52 -30.76 49.91
N ASP A 674 -6.53 -31.60 50.14
CA ASP A 674 -7.25 -31.68 51.41
C ASP A 674 -6.29 -32.06 52.57
N GLU A 675 -5.44 -33.08 52.37
CA GLU A 675 -4.39 -33.46 53.33
C GLU A 675 -3.44 -32.30 53.67
N LEU A 676 -3.01 -31.52 52.67
CA LEU A 676 -2.14 -30.35 52.86
C LEU A 676 -2.87 -29.21 53.58
N GLN A 677 -4.16 -29.01 53.30
CA GLN A 677 -4.99 -28.01 53.98
C GLN A 677 -5.17 -28.37 55.46
N GLU A 678 -5.44 -29.63 55.80
CA GLU A 678 -5.58 -30.10 57.18
C GLU A 678 -4.26 -30.03 57.95
N THR A 679 -3.17 -30.52 57.34
CA THR A 679 -1.85 -30.60 57.98
C THR A 679 -1.28 -29.23 58.28
N HIS A 680 -1.42 -28.28 57.35
CA HIS A 680 -0.79 -26.95 57.46
C HIS A 680 -1.77 -25.84 57.87
N LYS A 681 -3.07 -26.13 57.97
CA LYS A 681 -4.14 -25.17 58.31
C LYS A 681 -4.13 -23.93 57.41
N LEU A 682 -3.96 -24.13 56.10
CA LEU A 682 -3.95 -23.08 55.07
C LEU A 682 -5.13 -23.30 54.12
N GLN A 683 -5.74 -22.22 53.60
CA GLN A 683 -6.72 -22.36 52.53
C GLN A 683 -6.02 -22.39 51.17
N LEU A 684 -6.01 -23.57 50.54
CA LEU A 684 -5.32 -23.81 49.28
C LEU A 684 -6.35 -23.93 48.16
N ALA A 685 -6.29 -23.05 47.17
CA ALA A 685 -7.09 -23.17 45.96
C ALA A 685 -6.28 -23.87 44.86
N LEU A 686 -6.76 -25.02 44.39
CA LEU A 686 -6.19 -25.71 43.23
C LEU A 686 -6.50 -24.92 41.94
N LYS A 687 -5.46 -24.65 41.15
CA LYS A 687 -5.56 -23.98 39.85
C LYS A 687 -4.79 -24.75 38.79
N TYR A 688 -5.19 -24.60 37.53
CA TYR A 688 -4.59 -25.26 36.38
C TYR A 688 -4.16 -24.25 35.33
N ASP A 689 -3.00 -24.48 34.72
CA ASP A 689 -2.47 -23.73 33.58
C ASP A 689 -1.74 -24.69 32.63
N SER A 690 -1.83 -24.49 31.30
CA SER A 690 -1.24 -25.43 30.33
C SER A 690 0.29 -25.54 30.43
N ALA A 691 0.99 -24.47 30.85
CA ALA A 691 2.44 -24.49 30.98
C ALA A 691 2.91 -24.99 32.36
N ARG A 692 2.18 -24.63 33.43
CA ARG A 692 2.55 -24.98 34.82
C ARG A 692 1.89 -26.25 35.34
N GLN A 693 0.90 -26.77 34.62
CA GLN A 693 -0.03 -27.80 35.06
C GLN A 693 -0.74 -27.38 36.37
N TYR A 694 -1.07 -28.33 37.26
CA TYR A 694 -1.73 -28.00 38.52
C TYR A 694 -0.79 -27.27 39.50
N TYR A 695 -1.28 -26.18 40.10
CA TYR A 695 -0.58 -25.40 41.12
C TYR A 695 -1.55 -24.92 42.19
N LEU A 696 -1.00 -24.51 43.33
CA LEU A 696 -1.75 -24.04 44.49
C LEU A 696 -1.71 -22.52 44.53
N ARG A 697 -2.82 -21.92 44.96
CA ARG A 697 -2.94 -20.49 45.19
C ARG A 697 -3.55 -20.26 46.57
N LEU A 698 -2.94 -19.37 47.33
CA LEU A 698 -3.47 -18.90 48.62
C LEU A 698 -3.44 -17.36 48.70
N ASN A 699 -4.19 -16.79 49.65
CA ASN A 699 -4.18 -15.35 49.89
C ASN A 699 -2.96 -14.95 50.74
N ALA A 700 -2.35 -13.81 50.42
CA ALA A 700 -1.18 -13.33 51.13
C ALA A 700 -1.50 -12.92 52.59
N SER A 701 -2.74 -12.52 52.87
CA SER A 701 -3.23 -12.20 54.21
C SER A 701 -3.20 -13.38 55.19
N GLU A 702 -3.24 -14.62 54.69
CA GLU A 702 -3.14 -15.83 55.53
C GLU A 702 -1.70 -16.10 56.02
N LEU A 703 -0.72 -15.34 55.54
CA LEU A 703 0.72 -15.53 55.79
C LEU A 703 1.37 -14.42 56.62
N GLU A 704 0.61 -13.42 57.10
CA GLU A 704 1.17 -12.17 57.66
C GLU A 704 2.16 -12.36 58.82
N ASP A 705 2.05 -13.47 59.59
CA ASP A 705 2.98 -13.82 60.68
C ASP A 705 3.58 -15.25 60.59
N ARG A 706 3.41 -15.95 59.46
CA ARG A 706 3.91 -17.33 59.28
C ARG A 706 4.67 -17.52 57.96
N ASN A 707 5.86 -18.10 58.06
CA ASN A 707 6.57 -18.59 56.88
C ASN A 707 5.86 -19.80 56.29
N LEU A 708 5.80 -19.86 54.95
CA LEU A 708 5.32 -21.03 54.22
C LEU A 708 6.15 -22.27 54.61
N PRO A 709 5.52 -23.40 54.92
CA PRO A 709 6.22 -24.65 55.17
C PRO A 709 7.16 -25.02 54.01
N PRO A 710 8.33 -25.64 54.28
CA PRO A 710 9.33 -25.94 53.25
C PRO A 710 8.87 -26.97 52.21
N VAL A 711 7.73 -27.63 52.42
CA VAL A 711 7.10 -28.52 51.43
C VAL A 711 6.61 -27.76 50.18
N PHE A 712 6.33 -26.46 50.32
CA PHE A 712 5.90 -25.60 49.22
C PHE A 712 7.13 -25.04 48.47
N ILE A 713 7.18 -25.31 47.17
CA ILE A 713 8.24 -24.93 46.24
C ILE A 713 7.70 -24.00 45.14
N ASN A 714 8.61 -23.34 44.41
CA ASN A 714 8.28 -22.39 43.32
C ASN A 714 7.28 -21.31 43.76
N ILE A 715 7.57 -20.66 44.87
CA ILE A 715 6.72 -19.63 45.46
C ILE A 715 6.82 -18.35 44.63
N ILE A 716 5.71 -17.89 44.08
CA ILE A 716 5.57 -16.65 43.31
C ILE A 716 4.54 -15.77 44.02
N ARG A 717 4.97 -14.62 44.52
CA ARG A 717 4.06 -13.63 45.14
C ARG A 717 3.60 -12.61 44.10
N LYS A 718 2.29 -12.47 43.92
CA LYS A 718 1.65 -11.48 43.04
C LYS A 718 0.59 -10.71 43.81
N ASN A 719 0.85 -9.44 44.10
CA ASN A 719 -0.05 -8.56 44.87
C ASN A 719 -0.51 -9.25 46.18
N ASN A 720 -1.80 -9.57 46.29
CA ASN A 720 -2.42 -10.18 47.46
C ASN A 720 -2.55 -11.73 47.37
N LYS A 721 -1.87 -12.37 46.43
CA LYS A 721 -1.95 -13.83 46.19
C LYS A 721 -0.56 -14.44 46.14
N VAL A 722 -0.41 -15.63 46.71
CA VAL A 722 0.80 -16.44 46.64
C VAL A 722 0.49 -17.71 45.85
N GLU A 723 1.25 -17.93 44.79
CA GLU A 723 1.20 -19.14 43.96
C GLU A 723 2.37 -20.04 44.36
N CYS A 724 2.13 -21.32 44.59
CA CYS A 724 3.16 -22.30 44.94
C CYS A 724 2.79 -23.70 44.42
N SER A 725 3.71 -24.64 44.55
CA SER A 725 3.49 -26.05 44.20
C SER A 725 4.18 -26.94 45.24
N THR A 726 3.95 -28.25 45.21
CA THR A 726 4.69 -29.22 46.04
C THR A 726 5.31 -30.28 45.13
N LEU A 727 6.33 -31.00 45.62
CA LEU A 727 6.97 -32.05 44.84
C LEU A 727 5.98 -33.20 44.51
N ASP A 728 5.09 -33.53 45.46
CA ASP A 728 4.07 -34.55 45.27
C ASP A 728 2.95 -34.08 44.32
N LEU A 729 2.52 -32.81 44.41
CA LEU A 729 1.57 -32.25 43.46
C LEU A 729 2.13 -32.29 42.03
N ARG A 730 3.42 -31.97 41.85
CA ARG A 730 4.08 -32.07 40.54
C ARG A 730 4.11 -33.51 40.02
N LYS A 731 4.42 -34.50 40.85
CA LYS A 731 4.42 -35.92 40.47
C LYS A 731 3.02 -36.39 40.07
N ARG A 732 2.00 -36.12 40.90
CA ARG A 732 0.60 -36.48 40.59
C ARG A 732 0.09 -35.74 39.35
N SER A 733 0.45 -34.46 39.20
CA SER A 733 0.11 -33.68 38.01
C SER A 733 0.78 -34.20 36.73
N GLN A 734 2.00 -34.75 36.81
CA GLN A 734 2.65 -35.42 35.69
C GLN A 734 1.89 -36.71 35.32
N LYS A 735 1.53 -37.55 36.32
CA LYS A 735 0.71 -38.75 36.11
C LYS A 735 -0.61 -38.42 35.40
N ILE A 736 -1.30 -37.35 35.80
CA ILE A 736 -2.53 -36.88 35.12
C ILE A 736 -2.25 -36.45 33.67
N SER A 737 -1.09 -35.82 33.41
CA SER A 737 -0.64 -35.48 32.05
C SER A 737 -0.43 -36.71 31.18
N ASP A 738 0.22 -37.72 31.72
CA ASP A 738 0.50 -38.96 31.01
C ASP A 738 -0.80 -39.72 30.70
N SER A 739 -1.70 -39.89 31.69
CA SER A 739 -3.01 -40.52 31.48
C SER A 739 -3.90 -39.72 30.51
N HIS A 740 -3.83 -38.39 30.52
CA HIS A 740 -4.56 -37.57 29.55
C HIS A 740 -4.05 -37.80 28.12
N THR A 741 -2.74 -37.92 27.94
CA THR A 741 -2.12 -38.17 26.64
C THR A 741 -2.55 -39.53 26.10
N GLU A 742 -2.62 -40.55 26.95
CA GLU A 742 -3.14 -41.88 26.61
C GLU A 742 -4.62 -41.83 26.16
N VAL A 743 -5.47 -41.10 26.90
CA VAL A 743 -6.88 -40.88 26.51
C VAL A 743 -6.98 -40.19 25.15
N LEU A 744 -6.16 -39.18 24.87
CA LEU A 744 -6.15 -38.47 23.59
C LEU A 744 -5.76 -39.40 22.43
N LEU A 745 -4.69 -40.19 22.59
CA LEU A 745 -4.23 -41.13 21.58
C LEU A 745 -5.28 -42.21 21.28
N MET A 746 -5.99 -42.69 22.30
CA MET A 746 -7.09 -43.65 22.11
C MET A 746 -8.34 -43.02 21.49
N SER A 747 -8.63 -41.76 21.84
CA SER A 747 -9.74 -41.00 21.25
C SER A 747 -9.49 -40.66 19.78
N ASP A 748 -8.23 -40.46 19.39
CA ASP A 748 -7.85 -40.12 18.02
C ASP A 748 -8.41 -41.13 17.02
N LYS A 749 -8.26 -42.44 17.28
CA LYS A 749 -8.74 -43.48 16.38
C LYS A 749 -10.24 -43.35 16.08
N ALA A 750 -11.06 -43.21 17.12
CA ALA A 750 -12.52 -43.07 16.98
C ALA A 750 -12.90 -41.77 16.27
N ILE A 751 -12.17 -40.69 16.55
CA ILE A 751 -12.42 -39.38 15.94
C ILE A 751 -12.00 -39.37 14.46
N GLN A 752 -10.88 -39.99 14.09
CA GLN A 752 -10.46 -40.09 12.68
C GLN A 752 -11.42 -40.96 11.87
N GLU A 753 -11.98 -42.01 12.46
CA GLU A 753 -13.04 -42.84 11.85
C GLU A 753 -14.29 -42.00 11.57
N LEU A 754 -14.79 -41.29 12.58
CA LEU A 754 -15.92 -40.36 12.44
C LEU A 754 -15.66 -39.29 11.38
N ILE A 755 -14.49 -38.65 11.38
CA ILE A 755 -14.11 -37.64 10.38
C ILE A 755 -14.10 -38.26 8.97
N GLY A 756 -13.62 -39.50 8.84
CA GLY A 756 -13.64 -40.25 7.59
C GLY A 756 -15.05 -40.42 7.02
N GLU A 757 -16.02 -40.76 7.87
CA GLU A 757 -17.43 -40.93 7.48
C GLU A 757 -18.10 -39.59 7.16
N ILE A 758 -17.84 -38.55 7.94
CA ILE A 758 -18.38 -37.20 7.73
C ILE A 758 -17.91 -36.60 6.40
N ARG A 759 -16.68 -36.89 5.96
CA ARG A 759 -16.11 -36.36 4.70
C ARG A 759 -16.92 -36.71 3.46
N VAL A 760 -17.69 -37.81 3.48
CA VAL A 760 -18.60 -38.18 2.38
C VAL A 760 -19.70 -37.13 2.18
N TYR A 761 -20.08 -36.41 3.24
CA TYR A 761 -21.14 -35.40 3.22
C TYR A 761 -20.60 -33.96 3.13
N MET A 762 -19.31 -33.77 2.89
CA MET A 762 -18.67 -32.46 2.96
C MET A 762 -19.22 -31.46 1.92
N SER A 763 -19.59 -31.94 0.73
CA SER A 763 -20.22 -31.11 -0.31
C SER A 763 -21.55 -30.49 0.16
N VAL A 764 -22.37 -31.25 0.89
CA VAL A 764 -23.63 -30.78 1.46
C VAL A 764 -23.37 -29.72 2.53
N LEU A 765 -22.39 -29.95 3.41
CA LEU A 765 -22.04 -29.02 4.49
C LEU A 765 -21.53 -27.68 3.95
N PHE A 766 -20.65 -27.68 2.94
CA PHE A 766 -20.19 -26.43 2.31
C PHE A 766 -21.33 -25.70 1.59
N LYS A 767 -22.24 -26.42 0.91
CA LYS A 767 -23.41 -25.81 0.27
C LYS A 767 -24.33 -25.12 1.29
N VAL A 768 -24.49 -25.72 2.47
CA VAL A 768 -25.22 -25.12 3.59
C VAL A 768 -24.49 -23.87 4.09
N SER A 769 -23.17 -23.95 4.29
CA SER A 769 -22.35 -22.81 4.70
C SER A 769 -22.52 -21.61 3.77
N GLU A 770 -22.40 -21.81 2.46
CA GLU A 770 -22.61 -20.76 1.44
C GLU A 770 -24.03 -20.17 1.49
N SER A 771 -25.04 -21.03 1.66
CA SER A 771 -26.44 -20.62 1.74
C SER A 771 -26.69 -19.74 2.98
N ILE A 772 -26.09 -20.10 4.12
CA ILE A 772 -26.18 -19.34 5.37
C ILE A 772 -25.39 -18.03 5.25
N ALA A 773 -24.19 -18.05 4.64
CA ALA A 773 -23.40 -16.83 4.41
C ALA A 773 -24.19 -15.82 3.57
N MET A 774 -24.86 -16.27 2.51
CA MET A 774 -25.70 -15.42 1.67
C MET A 774 -26.93 -14.90 2.42
N LEU A 775 -27.58 -15.75 3.23
CA LEU A 775 -28.67 -15.33 4.10
C LEU A 775 -28.24 -14.24 5.09
N ASP A 776 -27.03 -14.35 5.65
CA ASP A 776 -26.48 -13.37 6.58
C ASP A 776 -26.17 -12.02 5.89
N VAL A 777 -25.66 -12.03 4.66
CA VAL A 777 -25.51 -10.82 3.83
C VAL A 777 -26.86 -10.15 3.59
N LEU A 778 -27.88 -10.92 3.19
CA LEU A 778 -29.23 -10.41 2.99
C LEU A 778 -29.85 -9.86 4.28
N SER A 779 -29.65 -10.55 5.40
CA SER A 779 -30.07 -10.12 6.74
C SER A 779 -29.38 -8.83 7.17
N SER A 780 -28.10 -8.68 6.85
CA SER A 780 -27.33 -7.45 7.07
C SER A 780 -27.88 -6.26 6.26
N PHE A 781 -28.23 -6.49 5.00
CA PHE A 781 -28.90 -5.48 4.17
C PHE A 781 -30.29 -5.15 4.70
N ALA A 782 -31.10 -6.15 5.05
CA ALA A 782 -32.43 -5.95 5.61
C ALA A 782 -32.39 -5.14 6.90
N HIS A 783 -31.38 -5.36 7.75
CA HIS A 783 -31.16 -4.57 8.96
C HIS A 783 -30.91 -3.09 8.63
N ASN A 784 -30.03 -2.79 7.67
CA ASN A 784 -29.77 -1.42 7.23
C ASN A 784 -31.01 -0.76 6.61
N VAL A 785 -31.79 -1.49 5.81
CA VAL A 785 -33.04 -1.00 5.20
C VAL A 785 -34.14 -0.74 6.24
N THR A 786 -34.13 -1.45 7.36
CA THR A 786 -35.11 -1.25 8.42
C THR A 786 -34.75 -0.05 9.31
N LEU A 787 -33.45 0.20 9.51
CA LEU A 787 -32.95 1.33 10.31
C LEU A 787 -32.91 2.65 9.54
N HIS A 788 -32.83 2.59 8.20
CA HIS A 788 -32.63 3.75 7.35
C HIS A 788 -33.59 3.72 6.17
N ASP A 789 -33.99 4.90 5.68
CA ASP A 789 -34.92 5.03 4.56
C ASP A 789 -34.26 4.69 3.20
N TYR A 790 -33.93 3.42 2.99
CA TYR A 790 -33.32 2.93 1.76
C TYR A 790 -34.40 2.37 0.82
N ILE A 791 -34.27 2.64 -0.47
CA ILE A 791 -35.25 2.22 -1.49
C ILE A 791 -34.67 1.16 -2.42
N ARG A 792 -35.55 0.26 -2.89
CA ARG A 792 -35.21 -0.73 -3.91
C ARG A 792 -34.84 -0.03 -5.23
N PRO A 793 -33.61 -0.17 -5.73
CA PRO A 793 -33.25 0.37 -7.04
C PRO A 793 -33.87 -0.45 -8.17
N ARG A 794 -34.11 0.21 -9.32
CA ARG A 794 -34.52 -0.45 -10.57
C ARG A 794 -33.33 -0.57 -11.52
N ILE A 795 -33.14 -1.74 -12.12
CA ILE A 795 -32.12 -1.92 -13.16
C ILE A 795 -32.74 -1.49 -14.51
N THR A 796 -32.24 -0.40 -15.10
CA THR A 796 -32.72 0.14 -16.38
C THR A 796 -31.53 0.64 -17.22
N GLN A 797 -31.75 1.19 -18.40
CA GLN A 797 -30.66 1.78 -19.20
C GLN A 797 -30.26 3.21 -18.78
N THR A 798 -30.92 3.76 -17.76
CA THR A 798 -30.76 5.16 -17.34
C THR A 798 -30.38 5.27 -15.88
N LEU A 799 -29.43 6.17 -15.58
CA LEU A 799 -29.10 6.51 -14.21
C LEU A 799 -30.00 7.64 -13.74
N GLY A 800 -30.86 7.35 -12.77
CA GLY A 800 -31.79 8.32 -12.20
C GLY A 800 -31.88 8.12 -10.70
N ILE A 801 -31.43 9.09 -9.92
CA ILE A 801 -31.46 9.08 -8.45
C ILE A 801 -32.18 10.35 -8.01
N LYS A 802 -33.25 10.20 -7.25
CA LYS A 802 -33.95 11.33 -6.63
C LYS A 802 -33.62 11.37 -5.14
N ALA A 803 -33.22 12.55 -4.67
CA ALA A 803 -32.81 12.80 -3.31
C ALA A 803 -31.76 11.78 -2.80
N GLY A 804 -30.72 11.52 -3.60
CA GLY A 804 -29.64 10.62 -3.25
C GLY A 804 -28.77 11.17 -2.12
N ARG A 805 -28.40 10.30 -1.18
CA ARG A 805 -27.54 10.64 -0.03
C ARG A 805 -26.26 9.84 -0.05
N HIS A 806 -25.19 10.40 0.51
CA HIS A 806 -23.90 9.72 0.58
C HIS A 806 -23.90 8.72 1.75
N PRO A 807 -23.78 7.40 1.52
CA PRO A 807 -24.00 6.38 2.56
C PRO A 807 -23.02 6.49 3.74
N ILE A 808 -21.76 6.88 3.47
CA ILE A 808 -20.75 7.09 4.52
C ILE A 808 -20.99 8.38 5.31
N ARG A 809 -21.06 9.52 4.61
CA ARG A 809 -21.18 10.83 5.26
C ARG A 809 -22.47 10.98 6.05
N GLU A 810 -23.58 10.40 5.59
CA GLU A 810 -24.86 10.42 6.30
C GLU A 810 -24.75 9.81 7.71
N LYS A 811 -23.98 8.73 7.90
CA LYS A 811 -23.78 8.10 9.21
C LYS A 811 -22.75 8.81 10.09
N VAL A 812 -21.68 9.33 9.50
CA VAL A 812 -20.53 9.88 10.24
C VAL A 812 -20.78 11.30 10.75
N GLN A 813 -21.59 12.08 10.03
CA GLN A 813 -21.80 13.49 10.36
C GLN A 813 -22.95 13.68 11.36
N ASN A 814 -22.82 14.67 12.25
CA ASN A 814 -23.85 14.99 13.25
C ASN A 814 -24.97 15.90 12.70
N THR A 815 -24.78 16.48 11.51
CA THR A 815 -25.75 17.39 10.86
C THR A 815 -26.55 16.65 9.79
N PRO A 816 -27.81 17.03 9.52
CA PRO A 816 -28.59 16.39 8.46
C PRO A 816 -27.91 16.52 7.09
N PHE A 817 -27.83 15.42 6.33
CA PHE A 817 -27.26 15.40 4.99
C PHE A 817 -28.22 16.04 3.99
N ILE A 818 -27.71 16.91 3.12
CA ILE A 818 -28.52 17.53 2.06
C ILE A 818 -28.54 16.60 0.83
N PRO A 819 -29.69 16.01 0.48
CA PRO A 819 -29.79 15.07 -0.64
C PRO A 819 -29.72 15.79 -1.99
N ASN A 820 -29.20 15.11 -3.02
CA ASN A 820 -29.08 15.65 -4.37
C ASN A 820 -29.64 14.71 -5.44
N ASP A 821 -30.17 15.30 -6.51
CA ASP A 821 -30.70 14.56 -7.65
C ASP A 821 -29.60 14.29 -8.68
N VAL A 822 -29.65 13.10 -9.28
CA VAL A 822 -28.72 12.64 -10.32
C VAL A 822 -29.55 12.13 -11.48
N PHE A 823 -29.27 12.62 -12.68
CA PHE A 823 -29.92 12.15 -13.89
C PHE A 823 -28.92 12.09 -15.02
N ALA A 824 -28.69 10.91 -15.57
CA ALA A 824 -27.81 10.69 -16.71
C ALA A 824 -28.43 9.71 -17.71
N THR A 825 -28.40 10.11 -18.97
CA THR A 825 -28.79 9.33 -20.14
C THR A 825 -27.68 9.44 -21.18
N GLN A 826 -27.81 8.76 -22.32
CA GLN A 826 -26.84 8.92 -23.42
C GLN A 826 -26.72 10.37 -23.92
N GLN A 827 -27.76 11.21 -23.76
CA GLN A 827 -27.76 12.63 -24.11
C GLN A 827 -27.22 13.54 -22.99
N SER A 828 -27.04 13.02 -21.78
CA SER A 828 -26.51 13.75 -20.61
C SER A 828 -25.42 12.94 -19.89
N ARG A 829 -24.64 12.20 -20.69
CA ARG A 829 -23.66 11.21 -20.23
C ARG A 829 -22.41 11.85 -19.63
N PHE A 830 -22.06 13.05 -20.05
CA PHE A 830 -20.88 13.76 -19.57
C PHE A 830 -21.32 14.99 -18.77
N GLN A 831 -21.12 14.97 -17.45
CA GLN A 831 -21.56 16.03 -16.55
C GLN A 831 -20.37 16.78 -15.99
N ILE A 832 -20.28 18.07 -16.32
CA ILE A 832 -19.24 18.94 -15.79
C ILE A 832 -19.78 19.60 -14.53
N ILE A 833 -19.12 19.36 -13.40
CA ILE A 833 -19.52 19.89 -12.10
C ILE A 833 -18.56 21.01 -11.71
N THR A 834 -19.07 22.24 -11.64
CA THR A 834 -18.32 23.42 -11.21
C THR A 834 -18.77 23.91 -9.83
N GLY A 835 -17.92 24.64 -9.11
CA GLY A 835 -18.26 25.17 -7.79
C GLY A 835 -17.05 25.44 -6.91
N CYS A 836 -17.28 26.18 -5.82
CA CYS A 836 -16.24 26.59 -4.86
C CYS A 836 -15.56 25.39 -4.18
N ASN A 837 -14.35 25.57 -3.65
CA ASN A 837 -13.78 24.60 -2.70
C ASN A 837 -14.73 24.48 -1.50
N MET A 838 -14.83 23.27 -0.93
CA MET A 838 -15.75 22.94 0.17
C MET A 838 -17.26 22.99 -0.16
N SER A 839 -17.67 23.25 -1.40
CA SER A 839 -19.09 23.23 -1.79
C SER A 839 -19.70 21.83 -1.88
N GLY A 840 -18.91 20.77 -1.69
CA GLY A 840 -19.35 19.38 -1.73
C GLY A 840 -19.22 18.66 -3.08
N LYS A 841 -18.45 19.19 -4.06
CA LYS A 841 -18.25 18.56 -5.39
C LYS A 841 -17.80 17.10 -5.29
N SER A 842 -16.70 16.87 -4.56
CA SER A 842 -16.12 15.54 -4.35
C SER A 842 -17.09 14.60 -3.62
N THR A 843 -17.85 15.11 -2.66
CA THR A 843 -18.87 14.34 -1.94
C THR A 843 -20.01 13.92 -2.88
N TYR A 844 -20.48 14.83 -3.74
CA TYR A 844 -21.53 14.55 -4.71
C TYR A 844 -21.10 13.45 -5.69
N ILE A 845 -19.95 13.60 -6.36
CA ILE A 845 -19.49 12.60 -7.33
C ILE A 845 -19.20 11.24 -6.68
N ARG A 846 -18.59 11.21 -5.48
CA ARG A 846 -18.36 9.97 -4.72
C ARG A 846 -19.67 9.25 -4.39
N SER A 847 -20.72 10.01 -4.03
CA SER A 847 -22.02 9.42 -3.71
C SER A 847 -22.57 8.61 -4.89
N ILE A 848 -22.40 9.08 -6.13
CA ILE A 848 -22.89 8.39 -7.33
C ILE A 848 -22.22 7.03 -7.49
N ALA A 849 -20.89 6.95 -7.38
CA ALA A 849 -20.17 5.68 -7.46
C ALA A 849 -20.58 4.72 -6.35
N LEU A 850 -20.65 5.20 -5.11
CA LEU A 850 -21.02 4.36 -3.96
C LEU A 850 -22.43 3.79 -4.12
N LEU A 851 -23.39 4.60 -4.59
CA LEU A 851 -24.75 4.15 -4.82
C LEU A 851 -24.84 3.13 -5.97
N SER A 852 -24.04 3.30 -7.03
CA SER A 852 -23.94 2.32 -8.11
C SER A 852 -23.36 0.98 -7.62
N VAL A 853 -22.31 1.01 -6.78
CA VAL A 853 -21.78 -0.21 -6.13
C VAL A 853 -22.86 -0.85 -5.26
N MET A 854 -23.56 -0.08 -4.42
CA MET A 854 -24.64 -0.60 -3.57
C MET A 854 -25.77 -1.27 -4.37
N ALA A 855 -26.15 -0.71 -5.51
CA ALA A 855 -27.11 -1.33 -6.40
C ALA A 855 -26.55 -2.66 -6.96
N GLN A 856 -25.33 -2.69 -7.51
CA GLN A 856 -24.79 -3.91 -8.11
C GLN A 856 -24.31 -4.98 -7.11
N ILE A 857 -24.26 -4.70 -5.80
CA ILE A 857 -24.17 -5.76 -4.77
C ILE A 857 -25.55 -6.30 -4.37
N GLY A 858 -26.64 -5.74 -4.88
CA GLY A 858 -28.03 -6.09 -4.56
C GLY A 858 -28.51 -5.56 -3.21
N CYS A 859 -27.95 -4.45 -2.75
CA CYS A 859 -28.43 -3.70 -1.59
C CYS A 859 -29.40 -2.59 -2.03
N PHE A 860 -30.31 -2.18 -1.15
CA PHE A 860 -31.12 -0.99 -1.39
C PHE A 860 -30.28 0.27 -1.14
N VAL A 861 -30.68 1.39 -1.74
CA VAL A 861 -29.87 2.61 -1.76
C VAL A 861 -30.54 3.76 -1.01
N PRO A 862 -29.78 4.66 -0.34
CA PRO A 862 -30.34 5.83 0.35
C PRO A 862 -30.80 6.92 -0.62
N ALA A 863 -32.04 6.80 -1.09
CA ALA A 863 -32.68 7.72 -2.02
C ALA A 863 -34.21 7.64 -1.90
N GLU A 864 -34.95 8.61 -2.45
CA GLU A 864 -36.41 8.51 -2.61
C GLU A 864 -36.79 7.63 -3.81
N PHE A 865 -35.99 7.70 -4.87
CA PHE A 865 -36.14 6.91 -6.08
C PHE A 865 -34.77 6.64 -6.66
N ALA A 866 -34.55 5.43 -7.16
CA ALA A 866 -33.28 5.09 -7.78
C ALA A 866 -33.44 4.11 -8.95
N SER A 867 -32.70 4.38 -10.01
CA SER A 867 -32.60 3.62 -11.24
C SER A 867 -31.15 3.62 -11.69
N PHE A 868 -30.59 2.45 -12.00
CA PHE A 868 -29.20 2.29 -12.40
C PHE A 868 -29.08 1.44 -13.66
N PRO A 869 -28.18 1.81 -14.60
CA PRO A 869 -27.66 0.89 -15.58
C PRO A 869 -26.66 -0.08 -14.96
N ILE A 870 -26.52 -1.25 -15.60
CA ILE A 870 -25.44 -2.18 -15.28
C ILE A 870 -24.13 -1.54 -15.74
N ILE A 871 -23.26 -1.26 -14.77
CA ILE A 871 -21.91 -0.76 -14.98
C ILE A 871 -20.95 -1.94 -14.96
N GLU A 872 -20.13 -2.05 -16.00
CA GLU A 872 -19.11 -3.10 -16.10
C GLU A 872 -17.76 -2.65 -15.54
N GLN A 873 -17.46 -1.36 -15.58
CA GLN A 873 -16.19 -0.80 -15.11
C GLN A 873 -16.42 0.50 -14.35
N LEU A 874 -15.82 0.63 -13.18
CA LEU A 874 -15.87 1.83 -12.35
C LEU A 874 -14.47 2.40 -12.17
N PHE A 875 -14.28 3.62 -12.65
CA PHE A 875 -13.05 4.38 -12.50
C PHE A 875 -13.31 5.65 -11.70
N ALA A 876 -12.51 5.91 -10.67
CA ALA A 876 -12.55 7.12 -9.88
C ALA A 876 -11.14 7.64 -9.65
N ARG A 877 -10.89 8.82 -10.22
CA ARG A 877 -9.72 9.62 -9.89
C ARG A 877 -10.15 10.74 -8.98
N ILE A 878 -9.73 10.68 -7.72
CA ILE A 878 -10.06 11.69 -6.73
C ILE A 878 -8.77 12.16 -6.08
N SER A 879 -8.48 13.46 -6.18
CA SER A 879 -7.32 14.05 -5.53
C SER A 879 -7.36 13.75 -4.02
N ILE A 880 -6.39 12.99 -3.55
CA ILE A 880 -6.07 12.79 -2.14
C ILE A 880 -4.76 13.53 -1.90
N ASP A 881 -4.67 14.26 -0.79
CA ASP A 881 -3.45 14.98 -0.41
C ASP A 881 -2.22 14.06 -0.39
N ASP A 882 -1.09 14.66 -0.78
CA ASP A 882 0.23 14.09 -1.08
C ASP A 882 0.56 12.77 -0.36
N SER A 883 0.62 11.68 -1.15
CA SER A 883 1.40 10.49 -0.81
C SER A 883 2.88 10.85 -0.88
N ILE A 884 3.49 11.11 0.27
CA ILE A 884 4.94 11.33 0.42
C ILE A 884 5.74 10.05 0.06
N GLU A 885 5.08 8.89 -0.04
CA GLU A 885 5.70 7.56 -0.16
C GLU A 885 5.97 7.12 -1.61
N ALA A 886 5.32 7.69 -2.62
CA ALA A 886 5.62 7.41 -4.02
C ALA A 886 6.66 8.41 -4.54
N ASN A 887 7.86 7.96 -4.93
CA ASN A 887 8.92 8.76 -5.56
C ASN A 887 8.54 9.33 -6.96
N VAL A 888 7.26 9.63 -7.20
CA VAL A 888 6.68 10.09 -8.46
C VAL A 888 5.99 11.43 -8.19
N SER A 889 6.23 12.44 -9.04
CA SER A 889 5.53 13.73 -8.98
C SER A 889 4.01 13.53 -8.99
N THR A 890 3.29 14.29 -8.18
CA THR A 890 1.81 14.27 -8.11
C THR A 890 1.20 14.33 -9.50
N PHE A 891 1.63 15.27 -10.33
CA PHE A 891 1.19 15.41 -11.71
C PHE A 891 1.48 14.17 -12.58
N ALA A 892 2.64 13.52 -12.40
CA ALA A 892 2.96 12.29 -13.14
C ALA A 892 2.07 11.10 -12.71
N SER A 893 1.67 11.01 -11.44
CA SER A 893 0.64 10.06 -10.98
C SER A 893 -0.72 10.38 -11.63
N GLU A 894 -1.13 11.65 -11.64
CA GLU A 894 -2.38 12.09 -12.29
C GLU A 894 -2.44 11.67 -13.76
N MET A 895 -1.34 11.86 -14.50
CA MET A 895 -1.26 11.50 -15.91
C MET A 895 -1.26 9.98 -16.12
N ARG A 896 -0.65 9.20 -15.22
CA ARG A 896 -0.65 7.74 -15.29
C ARG A 896 -2.05 7.17 -15.06
N GLU A 897 -2.77 7.68 -14.07
CA GLU A 897 -4.15 7.30 -13.77
C GLU A 897 -5.09 7.69 -14.92
N ALA A 898 -4.99 8.92 -15.43
CA ALA A 898 -5.79 9.34 -16.57
C ALA A 898 -5.52 8.50 -17.83
N ALA A 899 -4.26 8.18 -18.10
CA ALA A 899 -3.89 7.29 -19.21
C ALA A 899 -4.43 5.86 -19.01
N PHE A 900 -4.48 5.38 -17.77
CA PHE A 900 -5.07 4.10 -17.44
C PHE A 900 -6.57 4.07 -17.71
N ILE A 901 -7.31 5.11 -17.29
CA ILE A 901 -8.76 5.22 -17.54
C ILE A 901 -9.02 5.24 -19.06
N LEU A 902 -8.32 6.10 -19.81
CA LEU A 902 -8.52 6.24 -21.26
C LEU A 902 -8.22 4.96 -22.05
N ARG A 903 -7.32 4.10 -21.57
CA ARG A 903 -6.98 2.84 -22.26
C ARG A 903 -8.00 1.72 -22.03
N ASN A 904 -8.76 1.78 -20.94
CA ASN A 904 -9.65 0.69 -20.53
C ASN A 904 -11.14 1.06 -20.61
N ILE A 905 -11.46 2.35 -20.75
CA ILE A 905 -12.84 2.85 -20.80
C ILE A 905 -13.64 2.31 -21.99
N ASP A 906 -14.90 1.98 -21.73
CA ASP A 906 -15.90 1.60 -22.72
C ASP A 906 -17.25 2.32 -22.48
N LYS A 907 -18.24 2.05 -23.33
CA LYS A 907 -19.59 2.64 -23.21
C LYS A 907 -20.37 2.22 -21.94
N ASN A 908 -19.98 1.13 -21.28
CA ASN A 908 -20.61 0.59 -20.08
C ASN A 908 -19.84 0.98 -18.81
N SER A 909 -18.89 1.92 -18.93
CA SER A 909 -18.05 2.41 -17.85
C SER A 909 -18.68 3.61 -17.14
N LEU A 910 -18.45 3.69 -15.83
CA LEU A 910 -18.72 4.84 -14.97
C LEU A 910 -17.40 5.48 -14.57
N VAL A 911 -17.20 6.75 -14.93
CA VAL A 911 -15.96 7.49 -14.66
C VAL A 911 -16.25 8.70 -13.78
N ILE A 912 -15.46 8.84 -12.73
CA ILE A 912 -15.44 10.01 -11.87
C ILE A 912 -14.05 10.63 -11.91
N ILE A 913 -14.00 11.93 -12.21
CA ILE A 913 -12.77 12.72 -12.21
C ILE A 913 -12.99 13.94 -11.33
N ASP A 914 -12.13 14.10 -10.34
CA ASP A 914 -12.11 15.28 -9.48
C ASP A 914 -10.83 16.08 -9.70
N GLU A 915 -10.93 17.31 -10.17
CA GLU A 915 -9.84 18.31 -10.20
C GLU A 915 -8.60 17.93 -11.04
N LEU A 916 -8.79 17.47 -12.28
CA LEU A 916 -7.69 17.06 -13.18
C LEU A 916 -6.87 18.25 -13.70
N GLY A 917 -5.53 18.11 -13.74
CA GLY A 917 -4.61 19.15 -14.23
C GLY A 917 -4.22 20.18 -13.18
N ARG A 918 -4.43 19.86 -11.89
CA ARG A 918 -4.08 20.65 -10.69
C ARG A 918 -2.59 20.98 -10.56
N GLY A 919 -1.77 19.94 -10.71
CA GLY A 919 -0.35 19.95 -10.34
C GLY A 919 0.61 20.62 -11.33
N THR A 920 0.13 21.45 -12.26
CA THR A 920 0.95 22.07 -13.32
C THR A 920 0.53 23.51 -13.63
N SER A 921 1.17 24.14 -14.62
CA SER A 921 0.81 25.49 -15.06
C SER A 921 -0.68 25.54 -15.43
N PRO A 922 -1.44 26.58 -15.04
CA PRO A 922 -2.89 26.62 -15.31
C PRO A 922 -3.24 26.53 -16.80
N ARG A 923 -2.34 26.96 -17.69
CA ARG A 923 -2.52 26.87 -19.14
C ARG A 923 -2.34 25.44 -19.64
N ASP A 924 -1.26 24.78 -19.23
CA ASP A 924 -0.99 23.40 -19.64
C ASP A 924 -2.00 22.44 -18.98
N GLY A 925 -2.36 22.69 -17.72
CA GLY A 925 -3.38 21.95 -16.98
C GLY A 925 -4.75 22.03 -17.65
N LEU A 926 -5.17 23.23 -18.09
CA LEU A 926 -6.41 23.41 -18.86
C LEU A 926 -6.35 22.67 -20.20
N ALA A 927 -5.25 22.79 -20.95
CA ALA A 927 -5.10 22.16 -22.26
C ALA A 927 -5.18 20.63 -22.16
N ILE A 928 -4.48 20.05 -21.18
CA ILE A 928 -4.47 18.60 -20.93
C ILE A 928 -5.84 18.12 -20.44
N ALA A 929 -6.45 18.85 -19.49
CA ALA A 929 -7.78 18.50 -18.99
C ALA A 929 -8.84 18.54 -20.10
N LEU A 930 -8.75 19.51 -21.02
CA LEU A 930 -9.64 19.61 -22.17
C LEU A 930 -9.46 18.42 -23.13
N ALA A 931 -8.21 18.08 -23.49
CA ALA A 931 -7.93 16.96 -24.37
C ALA A 931 -8.40 15.61 -23.79
N ILE A 932 -8.21 15.40 -22.49
CA ILE A 932 -8.69 14.21 -21.79
C ILE A 932 -10.22 14.19 -21.73
N ALA A 933 -10.85 15.32 -21.43
CA ALA A 933 -12.30 15.43 -21.41
C ALA A 933 -12.93 15.15 -22.78
N GLU A 934 -12.32 15.61 -23.88
CA GLU A 934 -12.77 15.28 -25.24
C GLU A 934 -12.71 13.77 -25.53
N ALA A 935 -11.59 13.12 -25.21
CA ALA A 935 -11.45 11.67 -25.36
C ALA A 935 -12.51 10.89 -24.54
N LEU A 936 -12.85 11.38 -23.35
CA LEU A 936 -13.90 10.79 -22.51
C LEU A 936 -15.31 11.04 -23.04
N VAL A 937 -15.57 12.15 -23.72
CA VAL A 937 -16.87 12.41 -24.38
C VAL A 937 -17.08 11.44 -25.55
N GLU A 938 -16.01 11.11 -26.27
CA GLU A 938 -16.00 10.20 -27.42
C GLU A 938 -16.25 8.74 -27.02
N SER A 939 -15.81 8.30 -25.84
CA SER A 939 -15.99 6.92 -25.34
C SER A 939 -17.46 6.53 -25.12
N ARG A 940 -18.35 7.52 -24.99
CA ARG A 940 -19.78 7.37 -24.64
C ARG A 940 -20.05 6.74 -23.26
N ALA A 941 -19.05 6.69 -22.40
CA ALA A 941 -19.20 6.31 -20.99
C ALA A 941 -20.04 7.34 -20.21
N LEU A 942 -20.50 6.95 -19.02
CA LEU A 942 -21.08 7.90 -18.06
C LEU A 942 -19.94 8.56 -17.26
N VAL A 943 -19.82 9.88 -17.34
CA VAL A 943 -18.67 10.62 -16.80
C VAL A 943 -19.14 11.80 -15.93
N TRP A 944 -18.63 11.87 -14.71
CA TRP A 944 -18.73 13.06 -13.85
C TRP A 944 -17.37 13.70 -13.72
N PHE A 945 -17.25 14.91 -14.27
CA PHE A 945 -16.01 15.68 -14.33
C PHE A 945 -16.13 16.92 -13.45
N ALA A 946 -15.63 16.84 -12.21
CA ALA A 946 -15.55 17.98 -11.32
C ALA A 946 -14.29 18.82 -11.62
N THR A 947 -14.46 20.11 -11.88
CA THR A 947 -13.35 20.99 -12.28
C THR A 947 -13.48 22.40 -11.75
N HIS A 948 -12.33 23.07 -11.64
CA HIS A 948 -12.24 24.51 -11.39
C HIS A 948 -12.00 25.32 -12.66
N PHE A 949 -11.69 24.64 -13.77
CA PHE A 949 -11.53 25.27 -15.06
C PHE A 949 -12.89 25.66 -15.63
N ARG A 950 -13.31 26.91 -15.38
CA ARG A 950 -14.55 27.47 -15.94
C ARG A 950 -14.53 27.47 -17.48
N ASP A 951 -13.36 27.69 -18.07
CA ASP A 951 -13.21 27.69 -19.53
C ASP A 951 -13.47 26.31 -20.13
N LEU A 952 -13.08 25.23 -19.44
CA LEU A 952 -13.37 23.86 -19.86
C LEU A 952 -14.89 23.60 -19.94
N ALA A 953 -15.65 24.07 -18.96
CA ALA A 953 -17.11 23.97 -18.96
C ALA A 953 -17.75 24.74 -20.13
N LYS A 954 -17.22 25.93 -20.46
CA LYS A 954 -17.71 26.74 -21.59
C LYS A 954 -17.40 26.09 -22.94
N ILE A 955 -16.18 25.60 -23.12
CA ILE A 955 -15.73 25.00 -24.39
C ILE A 955 -16.49 23.69 -24.67
N LEU A 956 -16.65 22.83 -23.66
CA LEU A 956 -17.30 21.53 -23.85
C LEU A 956 -18.83 21.61 -23.88
N ALA A 957 -19.44 22.73 -23.48
CA ALA A 957 -20.88 22.93 -23.54
C ALA A 957 -21.47 22.72 -24.95
N GLU A 958 -20.67 22.99 -25.99
CA GLU A 958 -21.08 22.84 -27.40
C GLU A 958 -21.07 21.38 -27.87
N ARG A 959 -20.53 20.44 -27.08
CA ARG A 959 -20.40 19.02 -27.46
C ARG A 959 -21.66 18.22 -27.13
N ASN A 960 -22.04 17.33 -28.03
CA ASN A 960 -23.21 16.46 -27.85
C ASN A 960 -23.03 15.50 -26.67
N GLY A 961 -23.97 15.54 -25.72
CA GLY A 961 -23.95 14.68 -24.53
C GLY A 961 -23.36 15.33 -23.29
N VAL A 962 -22.87 16.58 -23.40
CA VAL A 962 -22.28 17.33 -22.29
C VAL A 962 -23.33 18.22 -21.61
N VAL A 963 -23.38 18.17 -20.29
CA VAL A 963 -24.24 19.01 -19.47
C VAL A 963 -23.41 19.68 -18.38
N ASN A 964 -23.58 20.99 -18.23
CA ASN A 964 -22.93 21.77 -17.19
C ASN A 964 -23.85 21.90 -15.96
N LYS A 965 -23.30 21.60 -14.79
CA LYS A 965 -23.96 21.79 -13.50
C LYS A 965 -23.02 22.49 -12.51
N HIS A 966 -23.59 23.07 -11.47
CA HIS A 966 -22.83 23.66 -10.38
C HIS A 966 -23.47 23.43 -9.03
N LEU A 967 -22.68 23.54 -7.96
CA LEU A 967 -23.18 23.55 -6.59
C LEU A 967 -23.49 24.98 -6.17
N ALA A 968 -24.74 25.20 -5.76
CA ALA A 968 -25.25 26.51 -5.35
C ALA A 968 -24.60 26.99 -4.05
N VAL A 969 -24.35 28.28 -3.99
CA VAL A 969 -23.83 29.01 -2.83
C VAL A 969 -24.78 30.17 -2.57
N ASP A 970 -25.08 30.44 -1.30
CA ASP A 970 -25.79 31.66 -0.91
C ASP A 970 -24.78 32.74 -0.52
N MET A 971 -24.85 33.87 -1.24
CA MET A 971 -24.02 35.06 -1.04
C MET A 971 -24.88 36.31 -0.74
N SER A 972 -26.12 36.13 -0.29
CA SER A 972 -27.04 37.24 -0.02
C SER A 972 -26.61 38.13 1.15
N GLU A 973 -25.88 37.59 2.14
CA GLU A 973 -25.24 38.35 3.22
C GLU A 973 -23.77 38.65 2.89
N THR A 974 -23.35 39.91 2.96
CA THR A 974 -21.98 40.34 2.60
C THR A 974 -20.87 39.75 3.47
N ASP A 975 -21.21 39.33 4.69
CA ASP A 975 -20.26 38.83 5.70
C ASP A 975 -20.37 37.32 5.99
N LYS A 976 -21.28 36.60 5.30
CA LYS A 976 -21.46 35.15 5.49
C LYS A 976 -21.69 34.45 4.17
N MET A 977 -20.79 33.53 3.84
CA MET A 977 -20.93 32.61 2.72
C MET A 977 -21.48 31.28 3.24
N ALA A 978 -22.72 30.95 2.89
CA ALA A 978 -23.35 29.68 3.27
C ALA A 978 -23.33 28.70 2.09
N MET A 979 -22.73 27.53 2.30
CA MET A 979 -22.75 26.45 1.32
C MET A 979 -24.11 25.75 1.39
N LEU A 980 -24.89 25.81 0.31
CA LEU A 980 -26.22 25.17 0.26
C LEU A 980 -26.15 23.67 -0.03
N TYR A 981 -25.00 23.18 -0.52
CA TYR A 981 -24.75 21.79 -0.92
C TYR A 981 -25.79 21.21 -1.89
N ARG A 982 -26.49 22.07 -2.64
CA ARG A 982 -27.51 21.70 -3.62
C ARG A 982 -27.00 21.91 -5.04
N LEU A 983 -27.19 20.91 -5.90
CA LEU A 983 -26.83 20.97 -7.31
C LEU A 983 -27.88 21.74 -8.12
N THR A 984 -27.41 22.62 -9.00
CA THR A 984 -28.21 23.45 -9.92
C THR A 984 -27.65 23.35 -11.34
N ASP A 985 -28.52 23.50 -12.34
CA ASP A 985 -28.11 23.42 -13.75
C ASP A 985 -27.42 24.71 -14.22
N GLY A 986 -26.51 24.59 -15.19
CA GLY A 986 -25.76 25.70 -15.78
C GLY A 986 -24.36 25.88 -15.19
N VAL A 987 -23.64 26.87 -15.75
CA VAL A 987 -22.30 27.28 -15.28
C VAL A 987 -22.46 28.36 -14.21
N VAL A 988 -21.60 28.35 -13.19
CA VAL A 988 -21.56 29.38 -12.15
C VAL A 988 -21.53 30.79 -12.76
N SER A 989 -22.57 31.58 -12.50
CA SER A 989 -22.69 32.99 -12.93
C SER A 989 -21.86 33.95 -12.08
N GLU A 990 -21.58 33.58 -10.83
CA GLU A 990 -20.95 34.44 -9.83
C GLU A 990 -19.43 34.56 -10.03
N GLN A 991 -18.95 35.81 -10.02
CA GLN A 991 -17.55 36.17 -10.16
C GLN A 991 -16.87 36.31 -8.78
N HIS A 992 -15.57 36.00 -8.69
CA HIS A 992 -14.73 36.26 -7.51
C HIS A 992 -15.07 35.53 -6.18
N TYR A 993 -15.65 34.32 -6.23
CA TYR A 993 -15.95 33.51 -5.03
C TYR A 993 -14.77 33.31 -4.07
N GLY A 994 -13.54 33.14 -4.59
CA GLY A 994 -12.35 32.93 -3.76
C GLY A 994 -12.02 34.14 -2.90
N LEU A 995 -12.26 35.35 -3.41
CA LEU A 995 -12.09 36.59 -2.66
C LEU A 995 -13.20 36.79 -1.62
N GLN A 996 -14.42 36.36 -1.92
CA GLN A 996 -15.50 36.36 -0.94
C GLN A 996 -15.27 35.36 0.19
N LEU A 997 -14.77 34.15 -0.11
CA LEU A 997 -14.37 33.20 0.92
C LEU A 997 -13.23 33.78 1.78
N ALA A 998 -12.29 34.51 1.18
CA ALA A 998 -11.22 35.20 1.90
C ALA A 998 -11.76 36.29 2.86
N LYS A 999 -12.88 36.96 2.54
CA LYS A 999 -13.59 37.92 3.43
C LYS A 999 -14.19 37.26 4.67
N VAL A 1000 -14.64 36.02 4.54
CA VAL A 1000 -15.22 35.25 5.65
C VAL A 1000 -14.12 34.64 6.55
N MET A 1001 -12.90 34.51 6.04
CA MET A 1001 -11.74 34.06 6.80
C MET A 1001 -11.09 35.22 7.58
N PRO A 1002 -10.36 34.95 8.68
CA PRO A 1002 -9.69 35.98 9.47
C PRO A 1002 -8.43 36.54 8.79
N LEU A 1003 -8.56 37.00 7.55
CA LEU A 1003 -7.51 37.68 6.78
C LEU A 1003 -7.60 39.19 7.00
N PRO A 1004 -6.46 39.92 7.03
CA PRO A 1004 -6.49 41.37 7.17
C PRO A 1004 -7.31 42.03 6.04
N PRO A 1005 -8.23 42.96 6.35
CA PRO A 1005 -9.09 43.62 5.34
C PRO A 1005 -8.28 44.26 4.20
N ASP A 1006 -7.15 44.89 4.53
CA ASP A 1006 -6.26 45.56 3.58
C ASP A 1006 -5.71 44.58 2.51
N VAL A 1007 -5.42 43.33 2.89
CA VAL A 1007 -4.93 42.29 1.97
C VAL A 1007 -6.02 41.88 1.01
N ILE A 1008 -7.27 41.78 1.48
CA ILE A 1008 -8.41 41.38 0.66
C ILE A 1008 -8.78 42.50 -0.31
N GLU A 1009 -8.75 43.75 0.15
CA GLU A 1009 -9.00 44.91 -0.70
C GLU A 1009 -7.96 44.99 -1.82
N TYR A 1010 -6.68 44.84 -1.48
CA TYR A 1010 -5.59 44.78 -2.46
C TYR A 1010 -5.75 43.59 -3.42
N ALA A 1011 -6.04 42.39 -2.91
CA ALA A 1011 -6.26 41.20 -3.74
C ALA A 1011 -7.46 41.36 -4.69
N THR A 1012 -8.50 42.07 -4.27
CA THR A 1012 -9.67 42.40 -5.11
C THR A 1012 -9.26 43.35 -6.23
N GLN A 1013 -8.53 44.42 -5.92
CA GLN A 1013 -8.00 45.35 -6.93
C GLN A 1013 -7.08 44.64 -7.93
N VAL A 1014 -6.21 43.74 -7.46
CA VAL A 1014 -5.32 42.94 -8.32
C VAL A 1014 -6.13 42.01 -9.22
N ALA A 1015 -7.15 41.34 -8.70
CA ALA A 1015 -8.01 40.44 -9.49
C ALA A 1015 -8.78 41.20 -10.58
N GLU A 1016 -9.30 42.39 -10.28
CA GLU A 1016 -9.97 43.27 -11.25
C GLU A 1016 -8.99 43.75 -12.33
N LYS A 1017 -7.77 44.18 -11.95
CA LYS A 1017 -6.72 44.58 -12.90
C LYS A 1017 -6.29 43.41 -13.80
N LEU A 1018 -6.11 42.21 -13.25
CA LEU A 1018 -5.80 41.01 -14.02
C LEU A 1018 -6.93 40.64 -14.98
N HIS A 1019 -8.19 40.72 -14.53
CA HIS A 1019 -9.35 40.48 -15.38
C HIS A 1019 -9.43 41.50 -16.52
N ALA A 1020 -9.21 42.78 -16.23
CA ALA A 1020 -9.15 43.85 -17.22
C ALA A 1020 -7.98 43.66 -18.21
N GLN A 1021 -6.81 43.19 -17.76
CA GLN A 1021 -5.68 42.84 -18.63
C GLN A 1021 -5.98 41.62 -19.53
N VAL A 1022 -6.65 40.59 -19.01
CA VAL A 1022 -7.07 39.43 -19.81
C VAL A 1022 -8.10 39.81 -20.87
N GLU A 1023 -9.06 40.68 -20.52
CA GLU A 1023 -10.05 41.20 -21.47
C GLU A 1023 -9.43 42.16 -22.50
N ARG A 1024 -8.45 43.00 -22.10
CA ARG A 1024 -7.64 43.80 -23.04
C ARG A 1024 -6.81 42.92 -23.99
N ARG A 1025 -6.19 41.84 -23.48
CA ARG A 1025 -5.43 40.87 -24.31
C ARG A 1025 -6.33 40.05 -25.25
N LYS A 1026 -7.58 39.76 -24.88
CA LYS A 1026 -8.56 39.12 -25.78
C LYS A 1026 -9.02 40.04 -26.92
N LYS A 1027 -9.00 41.35 -26.70
CA LYS A 1027 -9.33 42.36 -27.73
C LYS A 1027 -8.14 42.69 -28.65
N ALA A 1028 -6.90 42.54 -28.20
CA ALA A 1028 -5.71 43.00 -28.92
C ALA A 1028 -4.81 41.88 -29.49
N SER A 1029 -5.36 40.90 -30.21
CA SER A 1029 -4.52 39.94 -30.95
C SER A 1029 -4.95 39.80 -32.40
N LYS A 1030 -4.11 40.32 -33.32
CA LYS A 1030 -4.21 40.14 -34.78
C LYS A 1030 -4.42 38.66 -35.17
N ALA A 1031 -3.86 37.72 -34.41
CA ALA A 1031 -4.03 36.28 -34.65
C ALA A 1031 -5.49 35.80 -34.41
N VAL A 1032 -6.21 36.38 -33.45
CA VAL A 1032 -7.62 36.04 -33.17
C VAL A 1032 -8.54 36.61 -34.25
N ILE A 1033 -8.28 37.82 -34.72
CA ILE A 1033 -9.04 38.46 -35.82
C ILE A 1033 -8.82 37.68 -37.13
N VAL A 1034 -7.57 37.30 -37.44
CA VAL A 1034 -7.25 36.45 -38.60
C VAL A 1034 -7.90 35.06 -38.47
N GLY A 1035 -7.95 34.48 -37.28
CA GLY A 1035 -8.63 33.21 -37.00
C GLY A 1035 -10.16 33.30 -37.21
N ARG A 1036 -10.81 34.37 -36.75
CA ARG A 1036 -12.25 34.63 -36.96
C ARG A 1036 -12.57 34.87 -38.43
N LYS A 1037 -11.76 35.65 -39.15
CA LYS A 1037 -11.87 35.84 -40.61
C LYS A 1037 -11.78 34.51 -41.36
N ARG A 1038 -10.80 33.66 -41.02
CA ARG A 1038 -10.70 32.30 -41.58
C ARG A 1038 -11.92 31.43 -41.26
N LYS A 1039 -12.43 31.46 -40.03
CA LYS A 1039 -13.62 30.69 -39.63
C LYS A 1039 -14.87 31.12 -40.39
N LEU A 1040 -15.09 32.43 -40.59
CA LEU A 1040 -16.24 32.95 -41.33
C LEU A 1040 -16.18 32.54 -42.81
N VAL A 1041 -14.99 32.61 -43.44
CA VAL A 1041 -14.77 32.18 -44.83
C VAL A 1041 -14.96 30.67 -44.98
N LEU A 1042 -14.50 29.87 -44.03
CA LEU A 1042 -14.71 28.41 -44.04
C LEU A 1042 -16.19 28.05 -43.85
N GLY A 1043 -16.91 28.74 -42.95
CA GLY A 1043 -18.35 28.55 -42.77
C GLY A 1043 -19.16 28.90 -44.03
N LEU A 1044 -18.82 30.02 -44.71
CA LEU A 1044 -19.44 30.36 -45.99
C LEU A 1044 -19.21 29.27 -47.05
N ARG A 1045 -18.00 28.72 -47.12
CA ARG A 1045 -17.69 27.62 -48.03
C ARG A 1045 -18.54 26.38 -47.74
N GLU A 1046 -18.73 26.03 -46.47
CA GLU A 1046 -19.58 24.90 -46.07
C GLU A 1046 -21.05 25.14 -46.42
N GLU A 1047 -21.58 26.33 -46.18
CA GLU A 1047 -22.97 26.68 -46.52
C GLU A 1047 -23.20 26.72 -48.04
N LEU A 1048 -22.24 27.20 -48.82
CA LEU A 1048 -22.29 27.16 -50.29
C LEU A 1048 -22.17 25.73 -50.84
N MET A 1049 -21.36 24.88 -50.22
CA MET A 1049 -21.28 23.44 -50.55
C MET A 1049 -22.60 22.72 -50.21
N HIS A 1050 -23.24 23.07 -49.09
CA HIS A 1050 -24.56 22.57 -48.71
C HIS A 1050 -25.66 23.07 -49.66
N ALA A 1051 -25.59 24.31 -50.13
CA ALA A 1051 -26.51 24.85 -51.13
C ALA A 1051 -26.33 24.17 -52.50
N CYS A 1052 -25.09 23.84 -52.88
CA CYS A 1052 -24.78 23.12 -54.12
C CYS A 1052 -25.21 21.64 -54.09
N SER A 1053 -25.23 21.01 -52.91
CA SER A 1053 -25.61 19.60 -52.71
C SER A 1053 -27.04 19.42 -52.19
N GLY A 1054 -27.75 20.50 -51.88
CA GLY A 1054 -29.10 20.51 -51.34
C GLY A 1054 -30.20 20.61 -52.39
N ALA A 1055 -31.46 20.47 -51.96
CA ALA A 1055 -32.64 20.39 -52.83
C ALA A 1055 -33.32 21.73 -53.13
N MET A 1056 -32.70 22.87 -52.80
CA MET A 1056 -33.27 24.21 -53.05
C MET A 1056 -32.97 24.67 -54.48
N GLU A 1057 -34.00 25.01 -55.26
CA GLU A 1057 -33.86 25.41 -56.67
C GLU A 1057 -34.62 26.71 -57.01
N GLY A 1058 -34.19 27.39 -58.07
CA GLY A 1058 -34.88 28.54 -58.65
C GLY A 1058 -34.90 29.81 -57.76
N PRO A 1059 -36.01 30.57 -57.71
CA PRO A 1059 -36.05 31.88 -57.06
C PRO A 1059 -35.87 31.84 -55.53
N VAL A 1060 -36.14 30.68 -54.91
CA VAL A 1060 -35.94 30.49 -53.45
C VAL A 1060 -34.46 30.39 -53.12
N LEU A 1061 -33.69 29.63 -53.91
CA LEU A 1061 -32.24 29.56 -53.79
C LEU A 1061 -31.61 30.94 -54.02
N GLN A 1062 -32.10 31.69 -55.02
CA GLN A 1062 -31.60 33.03 -55.31
C GLN A 1062 -31.83 33.99 -54.13
N SER A 1063 -33.01 33.99 -53.52
CA SER A 1063 -33.30 34.82 -52.35
C SER A 1063 -32.46 34.41 -51.13
N TRP A 1064 -32.23 33.11 -50.93
CA TRP A 1064 -31.43 32.61 -49.82
C TRP A 1064 -29.95 32.96 -49.99
N LEU A 1065 -29.40 32.82 -51.20
CA LEU A 1065 -28.02 33.21 -51.50
C LEU A 1065 -27.80 34.73 -51.33
N GLN A 1066 -28.79 35.54 -51.69
CA GLN A 1066 -28.72 36.99 -51.47
C GLN A 1066 -28.74 37.36 -49.98
N GLU A 1067 -29.49 36.63 -49.15
CA GLU A 1067 -29.51 36.85 -47.71
C GLU A 1067 -28.21 36.36 -47.07
N LEU A 1068 -27.71 35.19 -47.47
CA LEU A 1068 -26.42 34.65 -47.04
C LEU A 1068 -25.27 35.60 -47.39
N GLN A 1069 -25.28 36.17 -48.59
CA GLN A 1069 -24.30 37.17 -49.00
C GLN A 1069 -24.37 38.41 -48.10
N ARG A 1070 -25.57 38.94 -47.85
CA ARG A 1070 -25.77 40.11 -46.99
C ARG A 1070 -25.29 39.85 -45.56
N GLU A 1071 -25.59 38.67 -45.02
CA GLU A 1071 -25.18 38.27 -43.68
C GLU A 1071 -23.65 38.10 -43.57
N PHE A 1072 -23.05 37.48 -44.58
CA PHE A 1072 -21.59 37.34 -44.66
C PHE A 1072 -20.91 38.70 -44.75
N GLU A 1073 -21.38 39.59 -45.62
CA GLU A 1073 -20.85 40.95 -45.76
C GLU A 1073 -20.96 41.72 -44.44
N ALA A 1074 -22.12 41.72 -43.79
CA ALA A 1074 -22.31 42.40 -42.51
C ALA A 1074 -21.35 41.89 -41.41
N ARG A 1075 -21.19 40.56 -41.30
CA ARG A 1075 -20.29 39.95 -40.32
C ARG A 1075 -18.82 40.19 -40.67
N MET A 1076 -18.46 40.20 -41.95
CA MET A 1076 -17.09 40.43 -42.39
C MET A 1076 -16.69 41.90 -42.20
N THR A 1077 -17.58 42.84 -42.50
CA THR A 1077 -17.36 44.27 -42.23
C THR A 1077 -17.25 44.57 -40.73
N ALA A 1078 -18.00 43.87 -39.87
CA ALA A 1078 -17.86 44.01 -38.41
C ALA A 1078 -16.47 43.55 -37.93
N ILE A 1079 -15.98 42.41 -38.44
CA ILE A 1079 -14.64 41.90 -38.12
C ILE A 1079 -13.53 42.80 -38.68
N GLU A 1080 -13.72 43.38 -39.87
CA GLU A 1080 -12.76 44.32 -40.47
C GLU A 1080 -12.72 45.66 -39.73
N ARG A 1081 -13.87 46.16 -39.28
CA ARG A 1081 -13.93 47.35 -38.42
C ARG A 1081 -13.25 47.12 -37.06
N GLU A 1082 -13.44 45.95 -36.45
CA GLU A 1082 -12.70 45.56 -35.24
C GLU A 1082 -11.18 45.45 -35.51
N ALA A 1083 -10.77 45.06 -36.73
CA ALA A 1083 -9.37 45.03 -37.13
C ALA A 1083 -8.78 46.44 -37.29
N ASP A 1084 -9.53 47.36 -37.91
CA ASP A 1084 -9.13 48.75 -38.10
C ASP A 1084 -9.07 49.52 -36.78
N GLU A 1085 -10.00 49.25 -35.85
CA GLU A 1085 -9.98 49.80 -34.49
C GLU A 1085 -8.77 49.27 -33.70
N ALA A 1086 -8.40 47.99 -33.88
CA ALA A 1086 -7.20 47.40 -33.29
C ALA A 1086 -5.90 47.95 -33.91
N ASP A 1087 -5.90 48.28 -35.20
CA ASP A 1087 -4.76 48.93 -35.88
C ASP A 1087 -4.58 50.38 -35.39
N LEU A 1088 -5.68 51.12 -35.17
CA LEU A 1088 -5.67 52.46 -34.58
C LEU A 1088 -5.20 52.48 -33.12
N GLU A 1089 -5.60 51.50 -32.30
CA GLU A 1089 -5.07 51.34 -30.94
C GLU A 1089 -3.58 50.94 -30.95
N SER A 1090 -3.14 50.13 -31.92
CA SER A 1090 -1.71 49.76 -32.05
C SER A 1090 -0.81 50.92 -32.48
N LEU A 1091 -1.34 51.88 -33.25
CA LEU A 1091 -0.67 53.12 -33.65
C LEU A 1091 -0.69 54.18 -32.54
N ALA A 1092 -1.67 54.12 -31.62
CA ALA A 1092 -1.70 54.99 -30.45
C ALA A 1092 -0.74 54.52 -29.35
N THR A 1093 -0.42 53.22 -29.29
CA THR A 1093 0.57 52.68 -28.33
C THR A 1093 2.02 53.01 -28.64
N ASP A 1094 2.35 53.59 -29.80
CA ASP A 1094 3.72 54.03 -30.12
C ASP A 1094 4.03 55.48 -29.67
N ILE A 1095 3.10 56.16 -28.99
CA ILE A 1095 3.27 57.56 -28.53
C ILE A 1095 3.23 57.70 -26.99
N ASP A 1096 2.74 56.70 -26.24
CA ASP A 1096 2.70 56.73 -24.77
C ASP A 1096 3.73 55.82 -24.07
N ASP A 1097 4.78 55.39 -24.78
CA ASP A 1097 5.91 54.63 -24.21
C ASP A 1097 6.93 55.52 -23.46
N VAL A 1098 6.55 56.75 -23.07
CA VAL A 1098 7.39 57.66 -22.28
C VAL A 1098 7.05 57.65 -20.78
N ASP A 1099 5.87 57.16 -20.37
CA ASP A 1099 5.44 57.18 -18.95
C ASP A 1099 5.37 55.78 -18.28
N MET A 1100 5.87 54.72 -18.94
CA MET A 1100 5.91 53.35 -18.39
C MET A 1100 7.26 52.99 -17.72
N ALA A 1101 8.12 53.96 -17.43
CA ALA A 1101 9.36 53.74 -16.67
C ALA A 1101 9.17 53.75 -15.13
N ASP A 1102 8.01 54.19 -14.63
CA ASP A 1102 7.82 54.46 -13.19
C ASP A 1102 7.17 53.30 -12.39
N PHE A 1103 6.92 52.13 -12.99
CA PHE A 1103 6.37 50.98 -12.26
C PHE A 1103 7.25 49.71 -12.27
N GLU A 1104 8.36 49.68 -13.01
CA GLU A 1104 9.40 48.64 -12.85
C GLU A 1104 10.36 48.92 -11.70
N THR A 1105 10.24 50.07 -11.03
CA THR A 1105 11.07 50.46 -9.88
C THR A 1105 10.51 50.00 -8.52
N VAL A 1106 9.23 49.65 -8.41
CA VAL A 1106 8.64 49.27 -7.10
C VAL A 1106 8.91 47.81 -6.71
N THR A 1107 9.28 46.93 -7.66
CA THR A 1107 9.70 45.56 -7.34
C THR A 1107 11.20 45.39 -7.10
N ASN A 1108 12.02 46.43 -7.37
CA ASN A 1108 13.47 46.39 -7.19
C ASN A 1108 13.98 47.12 -5.93
N ASP A 1109 13.15 47.90 -5.23
CA ASP A 1109 13.56 48.64 -4.02
C ASP A 1109 13.51 47.86 -2.69
N ALA A 1110 13.16 46.57 -2.72
CA ALA A 1110 13.32 45.71 -1.53
C ALA A 1110 14.75 45.10 -1.40
N ALA A 1111 15.63 45.30 -2.39
CA ALA A 1111 16.89 44.58 -2.49
C ALA A 1111 18.13 45.49 -2.68
N SER A 1112 18.23 46.65 -2.03
CA SER A 1112 19.55 47.32 -1.89
C SER A 1112 19.66 48.26 -0.68
N VAL A 1113 19.77 47.70 0.52
CA VAL A 1113 20.44 48.38 1.65
C VAL A 1113 21.61 47.52 2.11
N ARG A 1114 22.82 48.10 1.97
CA ARG A 1114 24.19 47.58 2.28
C ARG A 1114 24.88 46.93 1.06
N SER A 1115 26.04 47.37 0.58
CA SER A 1115 26.95 48.42 1.03
C SER A 1115 27.95 48.74 -0.09
N ARG A 1116 28.11 50.05 -0.30
CA ARG A 1116 29.28 50.82 -0.76
C ARG A 1116 30.69 50.21 -0.54
N ASN A 1117 31.58 50.69 -1.42
CA ASN A 1117 33.05 50.65 -1.47
C ASN A 1117 33.63 49.42 -2.19
N GLY A 1118 34.38 49.52 -3.28
CA GLY A 1118 34.91 50.64 -4.07
C GLY A 1118 35.98 50.09 -5.04
N HIS A 1119 36.19 50.78 -6.17
CA HIS A 1119 37.40 50.87 -7.04
C HIS A 1119 38.15 49.57 -7.43
N GLU A 1120 38.70 49.35 -8.62
CA GLU A 1120 38.93 50.12 -9.85
C GLU A 1120 39.54 49.12 -10.86
N GLU A 1121 39.36 49.40 -12.17
CA GLU A 1121 40.33 49.20 -13.28
C GLU A 1121 40.86 47.78 -13.58
N MET A 1122 41.14 47.36 -14.82
CA MET A 1122 41.30 48.02 -16.11
C MET A 1122 41.37 46.94 -17.20
N SER A 1123 40.85 47.24 -18.40
CA SER A 1123 41.42 46.90 -19.74
C SER A 1123 41.56 45.41 -20.14
N SER A 1124 41.54 44.98 -21.40
CA SER A 1124 41.12 45.47 -22.71
C SER A 1124 41.61 44.41 -23.72
N GLN A 1125 40.94 44.29 -24.87
CA GLN A 1125 41.43 43.65 -26.11
C GLN A 1125 41.53 42.10 -26.06
N GLY A 1126 41.18 41.35 -27.10
CA GLY A 1126 40.80 41.64 -28.47
C GLY A 1126 41.03 40.37 -29.30
N ALA A 1127 40.40 40.32 -30.49
CA ALA A 1127 40.67 39.39 -31.60
C ALA A 1127 40.28 37.91 -31.36
N GLU A 1128 39.79 37.13 -32.32
CA GLU A 1128 39.46 37.31 -33.73
C GLU A 1128 38.75 36.01 -34.15
N SER A 1129 37.77 36.11 -35.06
CA SER A 1129 37.62 35.28 -36.27
C SER A 1129 37.54 33.73 -36.10
N THR A 1130 36.59 32.98 -36.66
CA THR A 1130 36.02 33.01 -38.02
C THR A 1130 35.06 31.81 -38.18
N PHE A 1131 34.19 31.90 -39.21
CA PHE A 1131 33.58 30.81 -40.00
C PHE A 1131 32.45 29.99 -39.34
N GLU A 1132 31.31 29.75 -39.97
CA GLU A 1132 30.66 30.22 -41.19
C GLU A 1132 29.22 29.66 -41.16
N ASP A 1133 28.32 30.34 -41.86
CA ASP A 1133 26.92 30.01 -42.05
C ASP A 1133 26.70 28.61 -42.65
N ASP A 1134 25.59 27.95 -42.29
CA ASP A 1134 24.52 27.79 -43.28
C ASP A 1134 23.20 27.32 -42.65
N ASN A 1135 22.17 28.10 -42.98
CA ASN A 1135 20.76 27.75 -42.87
C ASN A 1135 20.49 26.42 -43.61
N ASN A 1136 19.43 25.70 -43.21
CA ASN A 1136 18.18 25.63 -43.97
C ASN A 1136 17.29 24.45 -43.50
N ILE A 1137 15.98 24.64 -43.68
CA ILE A 1137 14.91 23.65 -43.78
C ILE A 1137 14.23 23.20 -42.47
N MET A 1138 13.32 24.07 -42.02
CA MET A 1138 11.96 23.69 -41.63
C MET A 1138 11.25 23.01 -42.79
N ASP A 1139 10.92 21.72 -42.65
CA ASP A 1139 9.71 21.12 -43.22
C ASP A 1139 9.47 19.73 -42.61
N ARG A 1140 8.22 19.49 -42.20
CA ARG A 1140 7.64 18.33 -41.49
C ARG A 1140 7.64 18.44 -39.96
N TYR A 1141 6.57 19.03 -39.42
CA TYR A 1141 5.64 18.36 -38.50
C TYR A 1141 4.29 19.07 -38.52
#